data_AF-A0A151AWE0-F1
#
_entry.id   AF-A0A151AWE0-F1
#
_cell.length_a   1.000
_cell.length_b   1.000
_cell.length_c   1.000
_cell.angle_alpha   90.00
_cell.angle_beta   90.00
_cell.angle_gamma   90.00
#
_symmetry.space_group_name_H-M   'P 1'
#
loop_
_entity.id
_entity.type
_entity.pdbx_description
1 polymer ?
#
loop_
_entity_poly.entity_id
_entity_poly.type
_entity_poly.pdbx_seq_one_letter_code
_entity_poly.pdbx_strand_id
1 'polypeptide(L)'
;MYEIQWDNDTGGILLADTRETGVGSEIRPVFFEELDLLGFDRHWSYPRVEEPLLWAIGGRKYYYRGELVAEAEGGGLFSRPELKIHRSGLALDPVKVEAMVAKNGPLLQGLVQRSLKFIYQTYTRKQKRVDIVAVAFSGGKDSLVTLDLVQRVLEPDQFVVVFGDTGMEIRDTYLAVKAARERWPHLTFHTARSVKDARTSWREMGPPSRIHRWCCSVHKSVPTLLLLRQLAGKAAAKALIFDGVRHEESAGRSTYMSITPGGKHKTQINASPIIAWNAGEVFLYLFDRRLLLNRAYRHGVTRVGCAVCPMASSWWDIISWKVYQQDMRCFIDELRTYAINSGVCPKEADRYLEEGNWKGRAGGRYLPGGGNRVVEQVKGGRVIFTLRQPTEDWQEWAKTLGRLARTGAGQGHIERGGTVYPYVVRRNDNSVSVEVDGLAYADRYVLKAFRAVALKSAYCCHCQACQVECPTGALVTHEQVRVSDDCLACGLCLDLHGEACLTAKSLATSEGGLSMNGNQKKTLHTYEHFGMEKGWLAAFLASPMDWVSSNSLGNRQFNAMLLWLKHAELITSGSSKRSLAVTDLGEKLARRGASDLVTWAVIWTNLARNSTPVRWYLTAVPWGATMTKAEWVIKMGEAYSQSETTRRNAMTALFGLLTKTPLGNGLGLGEEVEPGKRTGGALYKKGWHDPDPVAILYALYRYAEKTGRYELTVRELYEGADEGPYTLFGVRRETLEGILRGLSARGDGLIRVNIVRDLDNIFLDHAYKAVEVLDLA
;
A
#
# COMPACT_ATOMS: atom_id res chain seq x y z
N MET A 1 36.36 1.89 13.33
CA MET A 1 35.73 3.22 13.43
C MET A 1 36.46 3.91 14.56
N TYR A 2 37.06 5.05 14.26
CA TYR A 2 37.70 5.86 15.28
C TYR A 2 36.63 6.60 16.09
N GLU A 3 36.97 6.90 17.33
CA GLU A 3 36.21 7.85 18.14
C GLU A 3 36.41 9.26 17.59
N ILE A 4 35.42 10.13 17.75
CA ILE A 4 35.52 11.54 17.39
C ILE A 4 35.59 12.39 18.67
N GLN A 5 36.64 13.21 18.75
CA GLN A 5 36.89 14.18 19.81
C GLN A 5 36.92 15.61 19.25
N TRP A 6 36.71 16.60 20.10
CA TRP A 6 36.77 18.02 19.73
C TRP A 6 38.21 18.54 19.73
N ASP A 7 38.55 19.41 18.78
CA ASP A 7 39.84 20.11 18.78
C ASP A 7 39.65 21.62 18.88
N ASN A 8 39.91 22.15 20.08
CA ASN A 8 39.75 23.57 20.35
C ASN A 8 40.71 24.44 19.54
N ASP A 9 41.90 23.94 19.16
CA ASP A 9 42.89 24.74 18.43
C ASP A 9 42.45 25.05 17.00
N THR A 10 41.87 24.05 16.34
CA THR A 10 41.39 24.13 14.96
C THR A 10 39.91 24.50 14.89
N GLY A 11 39.15 24.33 15.96
CA GLY A 11 37.68 24.36 15.95
C GLY A 11 37.06 23.12 15.29
N GLY A 12 37.89 22.13 14.97
CA GLY A 12 37.52 20.94 14.21
C GLY A 12 37.24 19.71 15.08
N ILE A 13 37.41 18.56 14.44
CA ILE A 13 37.29 17.24 15.06
C ILE A 13 38.60 16.45 14.92
N LEU A 14 38.88 15.56 15.87
CA LEU A 14 40.00 14.62 15.86
C LEU A 14 39.51 13.18 15.95
N LEU A 15 40.16 12.31 15.20
CA LEU A 15 40.02 10.87 15.29
C LEU A 15 40.88 10.37 16.47
N ALA A 16 40.34 9.46 17.28
CA ALA A 16 41.03 8.86 18.42
C ALA A 16 40.80 7.33 18.49
N ASP A 17 41.75 6.62 19.10
CA ASP A 17 41.74 5.15 19.25
C ASP A 17 41.05 4.67 20.54
N THR A 18 40.87 5.54 21.54
CA THR A 18 40.24 5.22 22.83
C THR A 18 38.71 5.28 22.76
N ARG A 19 38.01 4.52 23.63
CA ARG A 19 36.54 4.33 23.62
C ARG A 19 35.82 4.94 24.84
N GLU A 20 36.38 5.96 25.47
CA GLU A 20 35.93 6.40 26.80
C GLU A 20 35.00 7.64 26.78
N THR A 21 35.08 8.55 25.80
CA THR A 21 34.39 9.86 25.86
C THR A 21 33.92 10.45 24.51
N GLY A 22 33.65 9.61 23.51
CA GLY A 22 33.40 10.04 22.13
C GLY A 22 32.02 10.53 21.74
N VAL A 23 31.95 11.23 20.60
CA VAL A 23 30.68 11.54 19.91
C VAL A 23 30.04 10.26 19.35
N GLY A 24 29.03 9.73 20.05
CA GLY A 24 28.32 8.50 19.67
C GLY A 24 27.18 8.67 18.64
N SER A 25 27.13 9.77 17.91
CA SER A 25 26.04 10.11 16.97
C SER A 25 26.57 10.79 15.72
N GLU A 26 25.81 10.75 14.61
CA GLU A 26 26.24 11.33 13.33
C GLU A 26 26.60 12.81 13.49
N ILE A 27 27.86 13.14 13.18
CA ILE A 27 28.44 14.49 13.22
C ILE A 27 28.63 15.04 11.80
N ARG A 28 28.37 16.34 11.62
CA ARG A 28 28.57 17.02 10.34
C ARG A 28 29.05 18.47 10.53
N PRO A 29 29.80 19.02 9.56
CA PRO A 29 30.09 20.44 9.51
C PRO A 29 28.81 21.26 9.32
N VAL A 30 28.83 22.50 9.81
CA VAL A 30 27.79 23.51 9.65
C VAL A 30 28.41 24.71 8.94
N PHE A 31 27.72 25.18 7.91
CA PHE A 31 28.16 26.29 7.06
C PHE A 31 27.23 27.49 7.24
N PHE A 32 27.66 28.66 6.77
CA PHE A 32 26.88 29.88 6.94
C PHE A 32 25.50 29.79 6.29
N GLU A 33 25.32 29.02 5.20
CA GLU A 33 24.03 28.90 4.52
C GLU A 33 22.98 28.20 5.37
N GLU A 34 23.37 27.24 6.21
CA GLU A 34 22.47 26.65 7.19
C GLU A 34 22.13 27.65 8.31
N LEU A 35 23.11 28.42 8.76
CA LEU A 35 22.91 29.42 9.81
C LEU A 35 21.97 30.55 9.35
N ASP A 36 22.18 31.05 8.13
CA ASP A 36 21.32 32.03 7.46
C ASP A 36 19.91 31.43 7.25
N LEU A 37 19.81 30.16 6.81
CA LEU A 37 18.52 29.47 6.58
C LEU A 37 17.66 29.39 7.85
N LEU A 38 18.29 29.16 9.00
CA LEU A 38 17.62 29.02 10.29
C LEU A 38 17.47 30.36 11.03
N GLY A 39 18.19 31.40 10.61
CA GLY A 39 18.12 32.75 11.17
C GLY A 39 18.94 32.92 12.45
N PHE A 40 20.13 32.30 12.49
CA PHE A 40 21.12 32.45 13.57
C PHE A 40 21.83 33.82 13.55
N ASP A 41 21.77 34.55 12.43
CA ASP A 41 22.29 35.91 12.27
C ASP A 41 21.66 36.91 13.27
N ARG A 42 20.47 36.61 13.78
CA ARG A 42 19.80 37.37 14.84
C ARG A 42 20.42 37.18 16.22
N HIS A 43 21.26 36.16 16.40
CA HIS A 43 21.82 35.77 17.70
C HIS A 43 23.35 35.80 17.74
N TRP A 44 24.01 35.55 16.60
CA TRP A 44 25.45 35.41 16.45
C TRP A 44 25.97 36.23 15.27
N SER A 45 27.25 36.58 15.31
CA SER A 45 28.00 37.12 14.18
C SER A 45 28.91 36.04 13.59
N TYR A 46 28.90 35.87 12.27
CA TYR A 46 29.72 34.86 11.59
C TYR A 46 30.01 35.25 10.13
N PRO A 47 31.17 34.85 9.57
CA PRO A 47 31.54 35.17 8.21
C PRO A 47 30.86 34.23 7.19
N ARG A 48 30.62 34.74 5.98
CA ARG A 48 30.06 33.98 4.86
C ARG A 48 31.20 33.41 3.99
N VAL A 49 31.79 32.31 4.46
CA VAL A 49 32.99 31.68 3.88
C VAL A 49 32.74 30.23 3.46
N GLU A 50 33.69 29.65 2.74
CA GLU A 50 33.57 28.26 2.27
C GLU A 50 33.82 27.25 3.40
N GLU A 51 34.67 27.59 4.36
CA GLU A 51 34.99 26.77 5.52
C GLU A 51 33.78 26.60 6.45
N PRO A 52 33.65 25.44 7.12
CA PRO A 52 32.65 25.27 8.15
C PRO A 52 32.94 26.20 9.34
N LEU A 53 31.87 26.61 10.02
CA LEU A 53 31.93 27.55 11.15
C LEU A 53 31.84 26.83 12.50
N LEU A 54 31.10 25.72 12.52
CA LEU A 54 30.92 24.87 13.69
C LEU A 54 30.44 23.48 13.26
N TRP A 55 30.02 22.66 14.22
CA TRP A 55 29.59 21.28 13.97
C TRP A 55 28.18 21.03 14.50
N ALA A 56 27.48 20.07 13.90
CA ALA A 56 26.20 19.60 14.38
C ALA A 56 26.22 18.10 14.67
N ILE A 57 25.61 17.70 15.79
CA ILE A 57 25.39 16.29 16.17
C ILE A 57 23.90 15.99 16.13
N GLY A 58 23.53 14.81 15.63
CA GLY A 58 22.13 14.39 15.52
C GLY A 58 21.32 15.28 14.57
N GLY A 59 22.02 16.03 13.72
CA GLY A 59 21.48 16.98 12.74
C GLY A 59 20.92 18.28 13.30
N ARG A 60 20.79 18.45 14.62
CA ARG A 60 20.03 19.55 15.24
C ARG A 60 20.68 20.21 16.46
N LYS A 61 21.78 19.66 16.98
CA LYS A 61 22.51 20.21 18.13
C LYS A 61 23.83 20.81 17.66
N TYR A 62 24.04 22.09 17.93
CA TYR A 62 25.13 22.89 17.39
C TYR A 62 26.24 23.07 18.41
N TYR A 63 27.45 22.68 18.04
CA TYR A 63 28.63 22.68 18.89
C TYR A 63 29.71 23.58 18.32
N TYR A 64 30.12 24.59 19.08
CA TYR A 64 31.24 25.46 18.75
C TYR A 64 32.41 25.15 19.68
N ARG A 65 33.53 24.65 19.13
CA ARG A 65 34.71 24.22 19.90
C ARG A 65 34.35 23.29 21.06
N GLY A 66 33.51 22.30 20.77
CA GLY A 66 33.05 21.28 21.73
C GLY A 66 31.96 21.71 22.72
N GLU A 67 31.63 22.99 22.81
CA GLU A 67 30.54 23.49 23.65
C GLU A 67 29.20 23.45 22.90
N LEU A 68 28.14 22.91 23.52
CA LEU A 68 26.77 22.98 22.98
C LEU A 68 26.25 24.42 23.07
N VAL A 69 26.12 25.09 21.92
CA VAL A 69 25.77 26.53 21.88
C VAL A 69 24.33 26.80 21.41
N ALA A 70 23.71 25.88 20.68
CA ALA A 70 22.30 25.96 20.31
C ALA A 70 21.69 24.60 19.93
N GLU A 71 20.36 24.56 19.87
CA GLU A 71 19.58 23.44 19.34
C GLU A 71 18.45 23.95 18.43
N ALA A 72 18.11 23.19 17.39
CA ALA A 72 16.93 23.42 16.55
C ALA A 72 15.85 22.38 16.87
N GLU A 73 14.73 22.83 17.43
CA GLU A 73 13.64 21.97 17.91
C GLU A 73 12.38 22.10 17.02
N GLY A 74 11.62 21.01 16.89
CA GLY A 74 10.41 21.01 16.06
C GLY A 74 10.66 21.19 14.56
N GLY A 75 9.72 21.88 13.90
CA GLY A 75 9.70 22.11 12.47
C GLY A 75 9.28 20.89 11.63
N GLY A 76 8.82 21.15 10.42
CA GLY A 76 8.34 20.14 9.50
C GLY A 76 8.40 20.62 8.05
N LEU A 77 7.60 20.01 7.20
CA LEU A 77 7.59 20.33 5.78
C LEU A 77 7.20 21.81 5.53
N PHE A 78 6.29 22.37 6.32
CA PHE A 78 5.78 23.73 6.12
C PHE A 78 6.13 24.69 7.28
N SER A 79 6.41 24.16 8.47
CA SER A 79 6.80 24.93 9.65
C SER A 79 8.32 25.06 9.80
N ARG A 80 8.77 26.20 10.35
CA ARG A 80 10.17 26.42 10.72
C ARG A 80 10.46 25.78 12.09
N PRO A 81 11.68 25.27 12.33
CA PRO A 81 12.10 24.90 13.67
C PRO A 81 12.27 26.15 14.54
N GLU A 82 12.15 25.96 15.85
CA GLU A 82 12.49 26.96 16.86
C GLU A 82 13.95 26.81 17.26
N LEU A 83 14.65 27.94 17.45
CA LEU A 83 16.04 27.95 17.88
C LEU A 83 16.13 28.15 19.38
N LYS A 84 16.69 27.17 20.08
CA LYS A 84 17.07 27.27 21.47
C LYS A 84 18.53 27.68 21.56
N ILE A 85 18.78 28.94 21.88
CA ILE A 85 20.13 29.50 22.00
C ILE A 85 20.62 29.32 23.43
N HIS A 86 21.70 28.55 23.62
CA HIS A 86 22.34 28.35 24.94
C HIS A 86 23.38 29.42 25.22
N ARG A 87 24.02 29.97 24.18
CA ARG A 87 25.00 31.05 24.28
C ARG A 87 24.75 32.12 23.23
N SER A 88 24.39 33.33 23.67
CA SER A 88 24.10 34.48 22.80
C SER A 88 25.36 35.33 22.53
N GLY A 89 25.34 36.14 21.46
CA GLY A 89 26.41 37.09 21.16
C GLY A 89 27.74 36.44 20.75
N LEU A 90 27.72 35.18 20.31
CA LEU A 90 28.91 34.53 19.77
C LEU A 90 29.36 35.19 18.47
N ALA A 91 30.68 35.41 18.36
CA ALA A 91 31.36 35.64 17.10
C ALA A 91 32.04 34.33 16.69
N LEU A 92 31.61 33.72 15.58
CA LEU A 92 32.15 32.45 15.12
C LEU A 92 33.34 32.68 14.19
N ASP A 93 34.44 32.00 14.48
CA ASP A 93 35.58 31.91 13.57
C ASP A 93 35.47 30.65 12.70
N PRO A 94 35.93 30.71 11.44
CA PRO A 94 36.00 29.52 10.60
C PRO A 94 36.90 28.43 11.20
N VAL A 95 36.51 27.18 11.01
CA VAL A 95 37.32 26.01 11.35
C VAL A 95 38.59 26.04 10.50
N LYS A 96 39.75 25.82 11.14
CA LYS A 96 41.05 25.70 10.45
C LYS A 96 41.16 24.34 9.77
N VAL A 97 40.46 24.18 8.65
CA VAL A 97 40.29 22.88 7.95
C VAL A 97 41.62 22.22 7.61
N GLU A 98 42.58 22.95 7.06
CA GLU A 98 43.88 22.39 6.67
C GLU A 98 44.66 21.85 7.88
N ALA A 99 44.67 22.59 8.99
CA ALA A 99 45.30 22.16 10.23
C ALA A 99 44.58 20.96 10.86
N MET A 100 43.23 20.95 10.84
CA MET A 100 42.42 19.82 11.31
C MET A 100 42.71 18.55 10.51
N VAL A 101 42.74 18.65 9.18
CA VAL A 101 43.07 17.52 8.30
C VAL A 101 44.48 17.01 8.59
N ALA A 102 45.47 17.91 8.71
CA ALA A 102 46.85 17.54 8.99
C ALA A 102 46.99 16.76 10.31
N LYS A 103 46.31 17.20 11.38
CA LYS A 103 46.28 16.48 12.68
C LYS A 103 45.67 15.07 12.57
N ASN A 104 44.69 14.87 11.69
CA ASN A 104 44.01 13.59 11.49
C ASN A 104 44.71 12.65 10.48
N GLY A 105 45.68 13.16 9.73
CA GLY A 105 46.30 12.48 8.59
C GLY A 105 46.72 11.02 8.85
N PRO A 106 47.47 10.72 9.93
CA PRO A 106 47.94 9.35 10.19
C PRO A 106 46.81 8.31 10.34
N LEU A 107 45.76 8.62 11.12
CA LEU A 107 44.63 7.72 11.34
C LEU A 107 43.75 7.61 10.09
N LEU A 108 43.53 8.75 9.41
CA LEU A 108 42.76 8.80 8.17
C LEU A 108 43.45 7.96 7.07
N GLN A 109 44.77 8.02 6.96
CA GLN A 109 45.53 7.20 6.00
C GLN A 109 45.33 5.70 6.28
N GLY A 110 45.36 5.27 7.55
CA GLY A 110 45.08 3.88 7.92
C GLY A 110 43.68 3.42 7.48
N LEU A 111 42.66 4.28 7.65
CA LEU A 111 41.29 4.03 7.19
C LEU A 111 41.22 3.87 5.67
N VAL A 112 41.85 4.79 4.94
CA VAL A 112 41.92 4.79 3.47
C VAL A 112 42.57 3.52 2.96
N GLN A 113 43.73 3.12 3.52
CA GLN A 113 44.44 1.92 3.08
C GLN A 113 43.60 0.64 3.27
N ARG A 114 42.81 0.54 4.35
CA ARG A 114 41.88 -0.57 4.54
C ARG A 114 40.82 -0.63 3.44
N SER A 115 40.25 0.50 3.07
CA SER A 115 39.25 0.58 2.00
C SER A 115 39.85 0.29 0.61
N LEU A 116 41.03 0.83 0.30
CA LEU A 116 41.74 0.53 -0.96
C LEU A 116 42.06 -0.97 -1.07
N LYS A 117 42.59 -1.57 0.00
CA LYS A 117 42.86 -3.02 0.07
C LYS A 117 41.57 -3.84 -0.13
N PHE A 118 40.46 -3.43 0.50
CA PHE A 118 39.17 -4.08 0.33
C PHE A 118 38.68 -4.04 -1.13
N ILE A 119 38.77 -2.89 -1.79
CA ILE A 119 38.37 -2.72 -3.20
C ILE A 119 39.21 -3.66 -4.08
N TYR A 120 40.53 -3.61 -3.94
CA TYR A 120 41.47 -4.43 -4.72
C TYR A 120 41.19 -5.93 -4.56
N GLN A 121 41.07 -6.40 -3.31
CA GLN A 121 40.80 -7.81 -3.01
C GLN A 121 39.44 -8.26 -3.55
N THR A 122 38.43 -7.40 -3.43
CA THR A 122 37.07 -7.70 -3.91
C THR A 122 37.04 -7.79 -5.43
N TYR A 123 37.61 -6.80 -6.13
CA TYR A 123 37.72 -6.79 -7.58
C TYR A 123 38.47 -8.02 -8.08
N THR A 124 39.69 -8.27 -7.57
CA THR A 124 40.55 -9.38 -7.99
C THR A 124 39.84 -10.74 -7.88
N ARG A 125 39.09 -10.94 -6.79
CA ARG A 125 38.36 -12.20 -6.55
C ARG A 125 37.09 -12.35 -7.41
N LYS A 126 36.49 -11.25 -7.85
CA LYS A 126 35.16 -11.25 -8.48
C LYS A 126 35.20 -10.96 -9.98
N GLN A 127 36.20 -10.27 -10.50
CA GLN A 127 36.30 -9.82 -11.90
C GLN A 127 36.04 -10.94 -12.91
N LYS A 128 36.55 -12.16 -12.66
CA LYS A 128 36.35 -13.32 -13.56
C LYS A 128 34.95 -13.95 -13.50
N ARG A 129 34.08 -13.50 -12.59
CA ARG A 129 32.75 -14.07 -12.31
C ARG A 129 31.61 -13.07 -12.52
N VAL A 130 31.95 -11.84 -12.93
CA VAL A 130 31.00 -10.77 -13.21
C VAL A 130 31.22 -10.29 -14.64
N ASP A 131 30.16 -9.78 -15.24
CA ASP A 131 30.17 -9.30 -16.63
C ASP A 131 30.54 -7.82 -16.71
N ILE A 132 30.29 -7.07 -15.63
CA ILE A 132 30.55 -5.64 -15.55
C ILE A 132 30.76 -5.21 -14.10
N VAL A 133 31.62 -4.21 -13.91
CA VAL A 133 31.87 -3.56 -12.62
C VAL A 133 31.38 -2.12 -12.70
N ALA A 134 30.69 -1.66 -11.66
CA ALA A 134 30.16 -0.30 -11.61
C ALA A 134 30.34 0.33 -10.23
N VAL A 135 30.41 1.66 -10.20
CA VAL A 135 30.27 2.48 -9.00
C VAL A 135 28.88 3.11 -9.00
N ALA A 136 28.06 2.81 -8.00
CA ALA A 136 26.77 3.45 -7.80
C ALA A 136 26.98 4.87 -7.27
N PHE A 137 26.70 5.86 -8.11
CA PHE A 137 26.96 7.26 -7.81
C PHE A 137 25.65 8.03 -7.59
N SER A 138 25.59 8.87 -6.55
CA SER A 138 24.39 9.66 -6.24
C SER A 138 24.67 11.15 -6.05
N GLY A 139 25.90 11.61 -6.31
CA GLY A 139 26.30 13.00 -6.02
C GLY A 139 26.29 13.36 -4.53
N GLY A 140 26.19 12.38 -3.63
CA GLY A 140 26.27 12.58 -2.19
C GLY A 140 27.69 12.36 -1.66
N LYS A 141 27.96 12.83 -0.42
CA LYS A 141 29.27 12.73 0.25
C LYS A 141 29.84 11.31 0.20
N ASP A 142 29.02 10.31 0.52
CA ASP A 142 29.44 8.92 0.63
C ASP A 142 29.80 8.33 -0.74
N SER A 143 29.03 8.68 -1.79
CA SER A 143 29.30 8.23 -3.16
C SER A 143 30.50 8.93 -3.80
N LEU A 144 30.81 10.17 -3.40
CA LEU A 144 32.01 10.89 -3.84
C LEU A 144 33.27 10.26 -3.26
N VAL A 145 33.27 9.97 -1.95
CA VAL A 145 34.37 9.23 -1.29
C VAL A 145 34.55 7.86 -1.94
N THR A 146 33.46 7.12 -2.16
CA THR A 146 33.52 5.78 -2.76
C THR A 146 34.11 5.83 -4.18
N LEU A 147 33.67 6.78 -5.01
CA LEU A 147 34.21 6.95 -6.36
C LEU A 147 35.70 7.29 -6.35
N ASP A 148 36.12 8.23 -5.50
CA ASP A 148 37.53 8.60 -5.37
C ASP A 148 38.39 7.42 -4.88
N LEU A 149 37.89 6.60 -3.96
CA LEU A 149 38.60 5.41 -3.49
C LEU A 149 38.70 4.33 -4.58
N VAL A 150 37.64 4.10 -5.36
CA VAL A 150 37.64 3.07 -6.42
C VAL A 150 38.56 3.46 -7.58
N GLN A 151 38.52 4.71 -8.05
CA GLN A 151 39.38 5.19 -9.15
C GLN A 151 40.87 5.22 -8.79
N ARG A 152 41.21 5.20 -7.49
CA ARG A 152 42.60 5.07 -7.01
C ARG A 152 43.14 3.63 -7.07
N VAL A 153 42.27 2.65 -7.31
CA VAL A 153 42.62 1.21 -7.28
C VAL A 153 42.40 0.56 -8.63
N LEU A 154 41.35 0.95 -9.34
CA LEU A 154 40.95 0.36 -10.62
C LEU A 154 41.21 1.34 -11.76
N GLU A 155 41.65 0.80 -12.89
CA GLU A 155 41.85 1.56 -14.11
C GLU A 155 40.49 2.05 -14.67
N PRO A 156 40.45 3.17 -15.40
CA PRO A 156 39.20 3.78 -15.87
C PRO A 156 38.32 2.89 -16.77
N ASP A 157 38.90 1.93 -17.47
CA ASP A 157 38.22 0.97 -18.35
C ASP A 157 37.71 -0.28 -17.60
N GLN A 158 38.15 -0.50 -16.36
CA GLN A 158 37.76 -1.65 -15.56
C GLN A 158 36.39 -1.49 -14.89
N PHE A 159 35.83 -0.28 -14.86
CA PHE A 159 34.52 0.00 -14.26
C PHE A 159 33.82 1.19 -14.93
N VAL A 160 32.51 1.27 -14.73
CA VAL A 160 31.70 2.43 -15.13
C VAL A 160 31.09 3.15 -13.92
N VAL A 161 30.84 4.44 -14.03
CA VAL A 161 30.14 5.22 -12.99
C VAL A 161 28.67 5.36 -13.38
N VAL A 162 27.75 4.90 -12.55
CA VAL A 162 26.32 4.95 -12.85
C VAL A 162 25.61 5.89 -11.88
N PHE A 163 25.11 7.01 -12.43
CA PHE A 163 24.14 7.86 -11.74
C PHE A 163 22.73 7.30 -11.95
N GLY A 164 22.12 6.79 -10.87
CA GLY A 164 20.73 6.34 -10.88
C GLY A 164 19.78 7.52 -10.72
N ASP A 165 19.35 8.10 -11.84
CA ASP A 165 18.43 9.23 -11.87
C ASP A 165 16.99 8.77 -11.67
N THR A 166 16.46 9.06 -10.48
CA THR A 166 15.11 8.65 -10.12
C THR A 166 14.02 9.53 -10.73
N GLY A 167 14.37 10.68 -11.33
CA GLY A 167 13.41 11.72 -11.72
C GLY A 167 12.81 12.46 -10.52
N MET A 168 13.32 12.21 -9.31
CA MET A 168 12.88 12.83 -8.05
C MET A 168 14.05 13.49 -7.30
N GLU A 169 15.20 13.73 -7.95
CA GLU A 169 16.36 14.34 -7.30
C GLU A 169 16.22 15.87 -7.16
N ILE A 170 16.87 16.45 -6.15
CA ILE A 170 16.98 17.90 -5.99
C ILE A 170 18.00 18.50 -6.99
N ARG A 171 17.87 19.79 -7.31
CA ARG A 171 18.76 20.47 -8.27
C ARG A 171 20.25 20.31 -7.95
N ASP A 172 20.63 20.39 -6.67
CA ASP A 172 22.03 20.31 -6.26
C ASP A 172 22.63 18.92 -6.45
N THR A 173 21.80 17.86 -6.49
CA THR A 173 22.26 16.52 -6.89
C THR A 173 22.74 16.53 -8.34
N TYR A 174 21.99 17.14 -9.26
CA TYR A 174 22.40 17.23 -10.67
C TYR A 174 23.65 18.09 -10.84
N LEU A 175 23.76 19.20 -10.09
CA LEU A 175 24.96 20.03 -10.08
C LEU A 175 26.19 19.26 -9.56
N ALA A 176 26.04 18.49 -8.48
CA ALA A 176 27.11 17.66 -7.95
C ALA A 176 27.54 16.55 -8.94
N VAL A 177 26.58 15.94 -9.65
CA VAL A 177 26.89 14.95 -10.71
C VAL A 177 27.63 15.59 -11.87
N LYS A 178 27.23 16.78 -12.30
CA LYS A 178 27.94 17.53 -13.35
C LYS A 178 29.38 17.86 -12.91
N ALA A 179 29.55 18.42 -11.72
CA ALA A 179 30.87 18.75 -11.19
C ALA A 179 31.76 17.51 -11.01
N ALA A 180 31.20 16.35 -10.65
CA ALA A 180 31.94 15.10 -10.57
C ALA A 180 32.46 14.64 -11.95
N ARG A 181 31.65 14.78 -13.01
CA ARG A 181 32.08 14.47 -14.39
C ARG A 181 33.21 15.37 -14.84
N GLU A 182 33.14 16.66 -14.51
CA GLU A 182 34.21 17.63 -14.82
C GLU A 182 35.48 17.34 -14.03
N ARG A 183 35.37 16.86 -12.79
CA ARG A 183 36.51 16.49 -11.94
C ARG A 183 37.22 15.22 -12.41
N TRP A 184 36.47 14.22 -12.90
CA TRP A 184 37.00 12.95 -13.37
C TRP A 184 36.66 12.70 -14.85
N PRO A 185 37.21 13.49 -15.78
CA PRO A 185 36.86 13.40 -17.21
C PRO A 185 37.36 12.10 -17.87
N HIS A 186 38.30 11.40 -17.24
CA HIS A 186 38.83 10.12 -17.69
C HIS A 186 37.90 8.93 -17.36
N LEU A 187 36.87 9.12 -16.52
CA LEU A 187 35.94 8.06 -16.13
C LEU A 187 34.69 8.07 -17.01
N THR A 188 34.16 6.88 -17.29
CA THR A 188 32.93 6.73 -18.08
C THR A 188 31.69 6.84 -17.21
N PHE A 189 31.02 7.99 -17.27
CA PHE A 189 29.76 8.22 -16.56
C PHE A 189 28.53 7.89 -17.43
N HIS A 190 27.61 7.11 -16.87
CA HIS A 190 26.29 6.88 -17.44
C HIS A 190 25.19 7.34 -16.49
N THR A 191 24.04 7.69 -17.08
CA THR A 191 22.82 7.97 -16.33
C THR A 191 21.82 6.86 -16.60
N ALA A 192 21.38 6.17 -15.55
CA ALA A 192 20.31 5.19 -15.61
C ALA A 192 18.99 5.85 -15.18
N ARG A 193 17.97 5.82 -16.05
CA ARG A 193 16.66 6.41 -15.78
C ARG A 193 15.54 5.44 -16.14
N SER A 194 14.48 5.42 -15.34
CA SER A 194 13.24 4.71 -15.68
C SER A 194 12.66 5.25 -16.99
N VAL A 195 12.09 4.36 -17.79
CA VAL A 195 11.36 4.73 -19.02
C VAL A 195 10.18 5.64 -18.68
N LYS A 196 9.47 5.34 -17.59
CA LYS A 196 8.40 6.19 -17.08
C LYS A 196 8.96 7.24 -16.15
N ASP A 197 8.50 8.48 -16.32
CA ASP A 197 8.78 9.54 -15.36
C ASP A 197 8.12 9.23 -14.00
N ALA A 198 8.65 9.87 -12.95
CA ALA A 198 8.21 9.62 -11.59
C ALA A 198 6.73 9.96 -11.37
N ARG A 199 6.19 11.02 -11.99
CA ARG A 199 4.79 11.42 -11.79
C ARG A 199 3.85 10.42 -12.43
N THR A 200 4.16 9.94 -13.63
CA THR A 200 3.39 8.87 -14.27
C THR A 200 3.35 7.62 -13.40
N SER A 201 4.50 7.20 -12.86
CA SER A 201 4.55 6.04 -11.97
C SER A 201 3.77 6.25 -10.66
N TRP A 202 3.74 7.47 -10.10
CA TRP A 202 2.92 7.81 -8.94
C TRP A 202 1.42 7.76 -9.23
N ARG A 203 0.98 8.18 -10.42
CA ARG A 203 -0.45 8.07 -10.80
C ARG A 203 -0.88 6.62 -10.96
N GLU A 204 -0.03 5.79 -11.56
CA GLU A 204 -0.32 4.39 -11.82
C GLU A 204 -0.19 3.50 -10.58
N MET A 205 0.83 3.72 -9.74
CA MET A 205 1.13 2.87 -8.58
C MET A 205 0.75 3.50 -7.24
N GLY A 206 0.37 4.78 -7.22
CA GLY A 206 0.18 5.59 -6.02
C GLY A 206 1.50 6.12 -5.43
N PRO A 207 1.46 7.21 -4.63
CA PRO A 207 2.64 7.73 -3.95
C PRO A 207 3.38 6.64 -3.15
N PRO A 208 4.71 6.58 -3.19
CA PRO A 208 5.47 5.61 -2.41
C PRO A 208 5.25 5.85 -0.92
N SER A 209 5.22 4.78 -0.12
CA SER A 209 5.03 4.85 1.32
C SER A 209 6.08 4.01 2.05
N ARG A 210 6.11 4.09 3.39
CA ARG A 210 7.01 3.23 4.19
C ARG A 210 6.69 1.74 4.01
N ILE A 211 5.44 1.42 3.64
CA ILE A 211 4.93 0.07 3.40
C ILE A 211 5.17 -0.34 1.94
N HIS A 212 4.86 0.55 0.98
CA HIS A 212 4.98 0.29 -0.45
C HIS A 212 6.12 1.11 -1.06
N ARG A 213 7.36 0.61 -0.86
CA ARG A 213 8.61 1.25 -1.33
C ARG A 213 9.00 0.86 -2.75
N TRP A 214 8.02 0.79 -3.66
CA TRP A 214 8.26 0.34 -5.04
C TRP A 214 9.23 1.26 -5.80
N CYS A 215 9.29 2.56 -5.46
CA CYS A 215 10.10 3.55 -6.15
C CYS A 215 11.61 3.23 -6.16
N CYS A 216 12.16 2.66 -5.08
CA CYS A 216 13.56 2.25 -5.03
C CYS A 216 13.91 1.13 -6.01
N SER A 217 12.93 0.29 -6.35
CA SER A 217 13.11 -0.74 -7.38
C SER A 217 12.93 -0.09 -8.75
N VAL A 218 11.77 0.52 -9.00
CA VAL A 218 11.34 1.01 -10.32
C VAL A 218 12.20 2.16 -10.85
N HIS A 219 12.56 3.13 -10.00
CA HIS A 219 13.29 4.33 -10.44
C HIS A 219 14.79 4.30 -10.17
N LYS A 220 15.31 3.27 -9.47
CA LYS A 220 16.74 3.22 -9.11
C LYS A 220 17.40 1.91 -9.52
N SER A 221 16.93 0.80 -8.98
CA SER A 221 17.61 -0.50 -9.16
C SER A 221 17.37 -1.08 -10.56
N VAL A 222 16.12 -1.06 -11.03
CA VAL A 222 15.72 -1.58 -12.34
C VAL A 222 16.42 -0.85 -13.50
N PRO A 223 16.41 0.50 -13.59
CA PRO A 223 17.08 1.20 -14.68
C PRO A 223 18.60 0.95 -14.69
N THR A 224 19.21 0.88 -13.50
CA THR A 224 20.65 0.60 -13.37
C THR A 224 20.97 -0.77 -13.96
N LEU A 225 20.21 -1.81 -13.62
CA LEU A 225 20.46 -3.16 -14.12
C LEU A 225 20.19 -3.30 -15.63
N LEU A 226 19.18 -2.62 -16.16
CA LEU A 226 18.91 -2.60 -17.61
C LEU A 226 20.06 -1.93 -18.36
N LEU A 227 20.55 -0.79 -17.86
CA LEU A 227 21.72 -0.12 -18.42
C LEU A 227 22.95 -1.04 -18.38
N LEU A 228 23.23 -1.69 -17.25
CA LEU A 228 24.39 -2.58 -17.12
C LEU A 228 24.31 -3.80 -18.06
N ARG A 229 23.11 -4.33 -18.32
CA ARG A 229 22.87 -5.36 -19.35
C ARG A 229 23.23 -4.85 -20.75
N GLN A 230 22.77 -3.65 -21.09
CA GLN A 230 23.07 -3.01 -22.36
C GLN A 230 24.58 -2.79 -22.54
N LEU A 231 25.25 -2.23 -21.53
CA LEU A 231 26.69 -1.97 -21.58
C LEU A 231 27.52 -3.26 -21.66
N ALA A 232 27.08 -4.34 -21.00
CA ALA A 232 27.72 -5.65 -21.08
C ALA A 232 27.41 -6.40 -22.38
N GLY A 233 26.45 -5.93 -23.20
CA GLY A 233 25.99 -6.63 -24.41
C GLY A 233 25.34 -8.00 -24.11
N LYS A 234 24.73 -8.16 -22.92
CA LYS A 234 24.17 -9.45 -22.46
C LYS A 234 22.71 -9.32 -22.06
N ALA A 235 21.93 -10.36 -22.37
CA ALA A 235 20.52 -10.45 -22.00
C ALA A 235 20.30 -10.40 -20.46
N ALA A 236 21.24 -10.98 -19.71
CA ALA A 236 21.39 -10.78 -18.27
C ALA A 236 22.88 -10.61 -17.94
N ALA A 237 23.19 -9.63 -17.10
CA ALA A 237 24.56 -9.32 -16.67
C ALA A 237 24.67 -9.45 -15.15
N LYS A 238 25.66 -10.22 -14.69
CA LYS A 238 26.11 -10.24 -13.31
C LYS A 238 26.98 -9.01 -13.06
N ALA A 239 26.55 -8.14 -12.16
CA ALA A 239 27.22 -6.89 -11.87
C ALA A 239 27.88 -6.91 -10.48
N LEU A 240 29.14 -6.47 -10.40
CA LEU A 240 29.74 -6.03 -9.14
C LEU A 240 29.51 -4.52 -9.02
N ILE A 241 28.80 -4.10 -7.98
CA ILE A 241 28.48 -2.69 -7.74
C ILE A 241 29.15 -2.24 -6.45
N PHE A 242 30.08 -1.31 -6.55
CA PHE A 242 30.62 -0.59 -5.40
C PHE A 242 29.63 0.51 -4.97
N ASP A 243 29.28 0.54 -3.69
CA ASP A 243 28.37 1.54 -3.12
C ASP A 243 28.91 2.18 -1.83
N GLY A 244 28.34 3.33 -1.48
CA GLY A 244 28.74 4.12 -0.31
C GLY A 244 27.87 3.87 0.93
N VAL A 245 27.36 2.66 1.15
CA VAL A 245 26.56 2.34 2.35
C VAL A 245 27.45 2.29 3.59
N ARG A 246 26.97 2.81 4.73
CA ARG A 246 27.64 2.80 6.04
C ARG A 246 26.74 2.27 7.15
N HIS A 247 27.33 1.66 8.18
CA HIS A 247 26.62 1.13 9.33
C HIS A 247 25.92 2.22 10.15
N GLU A 248 26.55 3.38 10.31
CA GLU A 248 26.05 4.51 11.11
C GLU A 248 24.75 5.11 10.55
N GLU A 249 24.44 4.90 9.25
CA GLU A 249 23.30 5.55 8.60
C GLU A 249 21.93 5.15 9.17
N SER A 250 21.81 3.95 9.74
CA SER A 250 20.60 3.50 10.45
C SER A 250 20.82 2.17 11.19
N ALA A 251 19.98 1.90 12.19
CA ALA A 251 19.94 0.59 12.88
C ALA A 251 19.73 -0.60 11.93
N GLY A 252 19.06 -0.40 10.78
CA GLY A 252 18.90 -1.46 9.78
C GLY A 252 20.17 -1.73 8.96
N ARG A 253 21.03 -0.71 8.78
CA ARG A 253 22.28 -0.82 8.01
C ARG A 253 23.46 -1.28 8.87
N SER A 254 23.36 -1.21 10.19
CA SER A 254 24.40 -1.72 11.10
C SER A 254 24.62 -3.23 10.97
N THR A 255 23.66 -3.98 10.43
CA THR A 255 23.73 -5.43 10.24
C THR A 255 24.23 -5.86 8.85
N TYR A 256 24.47 -4.90 7.94
CA TYR A 256 24.81 -5.23 6.55
C TYR A 256 26.20 -5.84 6.44
N MET A 257 26.37 -6.81 5.55
CA MET A 257 27.72 -7.32 5.24
C MET A 257 28.42 -6.39 4.26
N SER A 258 29.75 -6.28 4.36
CA SER A 258 30.58 -5.49 3.43
C SER A 258 30.49 -5.98 1.98
N ILE A 259 30.12 -7.25 1.77
CA ILE A 259 29.80 -7.83 0.46
C ILE A 259 28.46 -8.55 0.58
N THR A 260 27.49 -8.16 -0.26
CA THR A 260 26.14 -8.73 -0.28
C THR A 260 25.86 -9.32 -1.67
N PRO A 261 26.02 -10.64 -1.87
CA PRO A 261 25.63 -11.31 -3.11
C PRO A 261 24.12 -11.47 -3.20
N GLY A 262 23.53 -11.16 -4.36
CA GLY A 262 22.12 -11.45 -4.65
C GLY A 262 21.13 -10.70 -3.76
N GLY A 263 21.46 -9.46 -3.37
CA GLY A 263 20.65 -8.63 -2.47
C GLY A 263 19.26 -8.31 -3.04
N LYS A 264 19.08 -7.12 -3.61
CA LYS A 264 17.78 -6.75 -4.23
C LYS A 264 17.50 -7.49 -5.53
N HIS A 265 18.53 -7.95 -6.22
CA HIS A 265 18.42 -8.63 -7.50
C HIS A 265 19.48 -9.73 -7.54
N LYS A 266 19.12 -10.91 -8.04
CA LYS A 266 20.01 -12.09 -7.98
C LYS A 266 21.31 -11.91 -8.77
N THR A 267 21.29 -11.07 -9.79
CA THR A 267 22.47 -10.78 -10.64
C THR A 267 23.39 -9.70 -10.08
N GLN A 268 23.07 -9.13 -8.92
CA GLN A 268 23.82 -8.03 -8.33
C GLN A 268 24.65 -8.48 -7.13
N ILE A 269 25.91 -8.05 -7.09
CA ILE A 269 26.78 -8.17 -5.90
C ILE A 269 27.12 -6.75 -5.47
N ASN A 270 26.70 -6.36 -4.26
CA ASN A 270 27.09 -5.09 -3.66
C ASN A 270 28.38 -5.24 -2.86
N ALA A 271 29.29 -4.30 -2.98
CA ALA A 271 30.48 -4.16 -2.16
C ALA A 271 30.55 -2.74 -1.59
N SER A 272 30.70 -2.61 -0.27
CA SER A 272 30.62 -1.31 0.42
C SER A 272 31.96 -0.98 1.09
N PRO A 273 32.89 -0.28 0.38
CA PRO A 273 34.26 -0.07 0.86
C PRO A 273 34.38 0.80 2.11
N ILE A 274 33.35 1.60 2.37
CA ILE A 274 33.30 2.54 3.48
C ILE A 274 32.28 2.12 4.55
N ILE A 275 31.88 0.84 4.58
CA ILE A 275 30.79 0.38 5.45
C ILE A 275 31.00 0.67 6.94
N ALA A 276 32.26 0.65 7.37
CA ALA A 276 32.66 0.92 8.76
C ALA A 276 33.01 2.38 9.04
N TRP A 277 32.89 3.28 8.05
CA TRP A 277 33.21 4.69 8.20
C TRP A 277 32.07 5.43 8.92
N ASN A 278 32.41 6.37 9.80
CA ASN A 278 31.47 7.34 10.37
C ASN A 278 31.41 8.62 9.50
N ALA A 279 30.45 9.50 9.77
CA ALA A 279 30.27 10.73 8.99
C ALA A 279 31.46 11.70 9.11
N GLY A 280 32.09 11.79 10.29
CA GLY A 280 33.27 12.63 10.51
C GLY A 280 34.46 12.18 9.63
N GLU A 281 34.74 10.89 9.59
CA GLU A 281 35.75 10.27 8.72
C GLU A 281 35.48 10.57 7.24
N VAL A 282 34.22 10.52 6.81
CA VAL A 282 33.80 10.88 5.44
C VAL A 282 34.08 12.35 5.14
N PHE A 283 33.71 13.28 6.04
CA PHE A 283 33.96 14.71 5.83
C PHE A 283 35.45 15.06 5.88
N LEU A 284 36.21 14.47 6.81
CA LEU A 284 37.66 14.62 6.89
C LEU A 284 38.33 14.20 5.58
N TYR A 285 37.90 13.08 4.99
CA TYR A 285 38.41 12.64 3.69
C TYR A 285 38.04 13.59 2.55
N LEU A 286 36.80 14.08 2.50
CA LEU A 286 36.39 15.07 1.50
C LEU A 286 37.26 16.33 1.58
N PHE A 287 37.56 16.81 2.78
CA PHE A 287 38.42 17.97 2.99
C PHE A 287 39.89 17.69 2.62
N ASP A 288 40.45 16.57 3.08
CA ASP A 288 41.81 16.12 2.75
C ASP A 288 42.06 16.06 1.25
N ARG A 289 41.10 15.48 0.53
CA ARG A 289 41.19 15.28 -0.92
C ARG A 289 40.69 16.47 -1.73
N ARG A 290 40.24 17.54 -1.04
CA ARG A 290 39.60 18.74 -1.64
C ARG A 290 38.55 18.34 -2.68
N LEU A 291 37.71 17.37 -2.32
CA LEU A 291 36.62 16.89 -3.16
C LEU A 291 35.45 17.86 -3.12
N LEU A 292 34.70 17.94 -4.22
CA LEU A 292 33.49 18.75 -4.28
C LEU A 292 32.50 18.33 -3.18
N LEU A 293 31.78 19.29 -2.62
CA LEU A 293 30.70 19.04 -1.68
C LEU A 293 29.37 19.41 -2.36
N ASN A 294 28.41 18.50 -2.32
CA ASN A 294 27.05 18.83 -2.76
C ASN A 294 26.48 19.94 -1.85
N ARG A 295 26.01 21.03 -2.46
CA ARG A 295 25.56 22.25 -1.73
C ARG A 295 24.43 21.99 -0.74
N ALA A 296 23.65 20.93 -0.92
CA ALA A 296 22.66 20.50 0.07
C ALA A 296 23.27 20.28 1.47
N TYR A 297 24.50 19.77 1.56
CA TYR A 297 25.20 19.60 2.85
C TYR A 297 25.51 20.95 3.53
N ARG A 298 25.70 22.02 2.75
CA ARG A 298 25.91 23.39 3.27
C ARG A 298 24.65 23.96 3.91
N HIS A 299 23.48 23.50 3.48
CA HIS A 299 22.17 23.82 4.09
C HIS A 299 21.80 22.89 5.25
N GLY A 300 22.70 22.02 5.71
CA GLY A 300 22.49 21.18 6.89
C GLY A 300 21.91 19.79 6.61
N VAL A 301 21.82 19.36 5.34
CA VAL A 301 21.38 18.01 5.00
C VAL A 301 22.38 16.97 5.54
N THR A 302 21.91 15.90 6.17
CA THR A 302 22.79 14.79 6.60
C THR A 302 23.03 13.76 5.49
N ARG A 303 22.02 13.55 4.65
CA ARG A 303 22.07 12.61 3.52
C ARG A 303 21.21 13.13 2.38
N VAL A 304 21.84 13.35 1.23
CA VAL A 304 21.17 13.71 -0.01
C VAL A 304 20.40 12.51 -0.56
N GLY A 305 19.18 12.75 -1.03
CA GLY A 305 18.35 11.77 -1.72
C GLY A 305 17.22 12.44 -2.49
N CYS A 306 16.17 11.67 -2.80
CA CYS A 306 15.01 12.19 -3.52
C CYS A 306 14.33 13.32 -2.75
N ALA A 307 13.89 14.36 -3.48
CA ALA A 307 13.21 15.55 -2.99
C ALA A 307 12.01 15.19 -2.09
N VAL A 308 11.21 14.19 -2.46
CA VAL A 308 10.12 13.66 -1.64
C VAL A 308 10.34 12.17 -1.37
N CYS A 309 10.57 11.81 -0.11
CA CYS A 309 10.82 10.42 0.29
C CYS A 309 10.02 10.04 1.55
N PRO A 310 9.27 8.92 1.56
CA PRO A 310 8.53 8.50 2.76
C PRO A 310 9.44 8.06 3.93
N MET A 311 10.74 7.90 3.65
CA MET A 311 11.79 7.58 4.64
C MET A 311 12.57 8.82 5.09
N ALA A 312 12.24 10.01 4.58
CA ALA A 312 12.86 11.25 5.02
C ALA A 312 12.50 11.56 6.48
N SER A 313 13.49 12.07 7.21
CA SER A 313 13.30 12.68 8.52
C SER A 313 12.62 14.03 8.39
N SER A 314 12.01 14.53 9.47
CA SER A 314 11.47 15.88 9.51
C SER A 314 12.54 16.95 9.23
N TRP A 315 13.79 16.70 9.62
CA TRP A 315 14.91 17.58 9.30
C TRP A 315 15.15 17.74 7.80
N TRP A 316 15.13 16.63 7.04
CA TRP A 316 15.19 16.70 5.59
C TRP A 316 13.99 17.47 5.03
N ASP A 317 12.77 17.17 5.51
CA ASP A 317 11.55 17.81 5.01
C ASP A 317 11.59 19.35 5.18
N ILE A 318 12.13 19.87 6.30
CA ILE A 318 12.33 21.31 6.54
C ILE A 318 13.24 21.91 5.46
N ILE A 319 14.46 21.35 5.33
CA ILE A 319 15.48 21.92 4.43
C ILE A 319 15.00 21.79 2.98
N SER A 320 14.48 20.63 2.60
CA SER A 320 14.10 20.35 1.23
C SER A 320 12.99 21.28 0.76
N TRP A 321 11.99 21.55 1.60
CA TRP A 321 10.93 22.48 1.21
C TRP A 321 11.40 23.93 1.12
N LYS A 322 12.25 24.37 2.06
CA LYS A 322 12.75 25.75 2.07
C LYS A 322 13.70 26.06 0.91
N VAL A 323 14.58 25.12 0.59
CA VAL A 323 15.64 25.33 -0.41
C VAL A 323 15.24 24.82 -1.79
N TYR A 324 14.46 23.73 -1.87
CA TYR A 324 14.16 23.01 -3.12
C TYR A 324 12.65 22.93 -3.41
N GLN A 325 11.88 23.95 -3.01
CA GLN A 325 10.43 24.00 -3.20
C GLN A 325 10.00 23.67 -4.64
N GLN A 326 10.71 24.20 -5.64
CA GLN A 326 10.42 24.01 -7.06
C GLN A 326 10.57 22.54 -7.48
N ASP A 327 11.57 21.84 -6.95
CA ASP A 327 11.85 20.43 -7.23
C ASP A 327 10.78 19.51 -6.60
N MET A 328 10.14 19.97 -5.51
CA MET A 328 9.15 19.19 -4.75
C MET A 328 7.71 19.43 -5.17
N ARG A 329 7.38 20.63 -5.68
CA ARG A 329 6.01 21.14 -5.83
C ARG A 329 5.04 20.13 -6.46
N CYS A 330 5.43 19.55 -7.59
CA CYS A 330 4.56 18.62 -8.32
C CYS A 330 4.21 17.35 -7.51
N PHE A 331 5.13 16.86 -6.67
CA PHE A 331 4.89 15.70 -5.81
C PHE A 331 4.06 16.07 -4.58
N ILE A 332 4.26 17.26 -4.02
CA ILE A 332 3.44 17.78 -2.91
C ILE A 332 1.98 17.93 -3.34
N ASP A 333 1.74 18.42 -4.56
CA ASP A 333 0.37 18.57 -5.08
C ASP A 333 -0.32 17.19 -5.25
N GLU A 334 0.38 16.17 -5.74
CA GLU A 334 -0.14 14.79 -5.80
C GLU A 334 -0.43 14.22 -4.38
N LEU A 335 0.40 14.54 -3.38
CA LEU A 335 0.15 14.15 -1.99
C LEU A 335 -1.07 14.86 -1.40
N ARG A 336 -1.30 16.14 -1.72
CA ARG A 336 -2.52 16.87 -1.32
C ARG A 336 -3.76 16.24 -1.95
N THR A 337 -3.71 15.91 -3.24
CA THR A 337 -4.80 15.19 -3.91
C THR A 337 -5.07 13.85 -3.23
N TYR A 338 -4.03 13.09 -2.89
CA TYR A 338 -4.18 11.84 -2.15
C TYR A 338 -4.83 12.06 -0.76
N ALA A 339 -4.41 13.08 -0.02
CA ALA A 339 -5.00 13.42 1.29
C ALA A 339 -6.49 13.73 1.16
N ILE A 340 -6.87 14.57 0.19
CA ILE A 340 -8.28 14.92 -0.09
C ILE A 340 -9.08 13.66 -0.45
N ASN A 341 -8.55 12.80 -1.32
CA ASN A 341 -9.18 11.53 -1.68
C ASN A 341 -9.33 10.57 -0.48
N SER A 342 -8.50 10.71 0.54
CA SER A 342 -8.61 9.95 1.80
C SER A 342 -9.64 10.54 2.79
N GLY A 343 -10.29 11.64 2.44
CA GLY A 343 -11.33 12.30 3.23
C GLY A 343 -10.84 13.45 4.10
N VAL A 344 -9.59 13.91 3.91
CA VAL A 344 -9.04 15.09 4.60
C VAL A 344 -9.62 16.35 3.99
N CYS A 345 -10.04 17.30 4.83
CA CYS A 345 -10.52 18.61 4.36
C CYS A 345 -9.40 19.31 3.56
N PRO A 346 -9.68 19.97 2.41
CA PRO A 346 -8.66 20.68 1.64
C PRO A 346 -7.83 21.68 2.45
N LYS A 347 -8.43 22.33 3.45
CA LYS A 347 -7.75 23.28 4.36
C LYS A 347 -6.76 22.58 5.32
N GLU A 348 -6.91 21.29 5.56
CA GLU A 348 -6.10 20.50 6.48
C GLU A 348 -5.07 19.62 5.74
N ALA A 349 -5.04 19.66 4.40
CA ALA A 349 -4.15 18.83 3.59
C ALA A 349 -2.67 19.07 3.95
N ASP A 350 -2.25 20.32 4.11
CA ASP A 350 -0.86 20.65 4.46
C ASP A 350 -0.48 20.11 5.84
N ARG A 351 -1.38 20.19 6.83
CA ARG A 351 -1.18 19.58 8.15
C ARG A 351 -1.04 18.06 8.04
N TYR A 352 -1.89 17.40 7.24
CA TYR A 352 -1.79 15.95 7.00
C TYR A 352 -0.45 15.54 6.37
N LEU A 353 0.08 16.37 5.47
CA LEU A 353 1.37 16.15 4.82
C LEU A 353 2.54 16.35 5.82
N GLU A 354 2.48 17.40 6.62
CA GLU A 354 3.47 17.76 7.63
C GLU A 354 3.57 16.73 8.76
N GLU A 355 2.44 16.21 9.24
CA GLU A 355 2.38 15.09 10.18
C GLU A 355 2.88 13.77 9.56
N GLY A 356 3.07 13.73 8.24
CA GLY A 356 3.58 12.57 7.52
C GLY A 356 2.57 11.42 7.41
N ASN A 357 1.27 11.69 7.54
CA ASN A 357 0.22 10.67 7.52
C ASN A 357 0.18 9.88 6.20
N TRP A 358 0.52 10.53 5.08
CA TRP A 358 0.65 9.87 3.77
C TRP A 358 1.73 8.79 3.75
N LYS A 359 2.78 8.92 4.57
CA LYS A 359 3.92 7.97 4.63
C LYS A 359 3.45 6.58 5.11
N GLY A 360 2.26 6.48 5.73
CA GLY A 360 1.63 5.24 6.21
C GLY A 360 0.66 4.57 5.23
N ARG A 361 0.52 5.05 3.98
CA ARG A 361 -0.39 4.43 2.99
C ARG A 361 -0.18 2.91 2.87
N ALA A 362 -1.28 2.17 3.03
CA ALA A 362 -1.36 0.72 2.85
C ALA A 362 -2.40 0.40 1.76
N GLY A 363 -1.94 0.00 0.58
CA GLY A 363 -2.79 -0.33 -0.57
C GLY A 363 -3.37 0.87 -1.31
N GLY A 364 -4.32 0.60 -2.21
CA GLY A 364 -4.85 1.59 -3.15
C GLY A 364 -6.23 2.17 -2.82
N ARG A 365 -6.74 2.04 -1.58
CA ARG A 365 -8.13 2.42 -1.24
C ARG A 365 -8.54 3.82 -1.70
N TYR A 366 -7.63 4.78 -1.56
CA TYR A 366 -7.87 6.19 -1.87
C TYR A 366 -7.23 6.62 -3.21
N LEU A 367 -6.83 5.65 -4.03
CA LEU A 367 -6.25 5.90 -5.35
C LEU A 367 -7.30 5.65 -6.44
N PRO A 368 -7.36 6.48 -7.50
CA PRO A 368 -8.28 6.27 -8.62
C PRO A 368 -8.17 4.88 -9.26
N GLY A 369 -6.94 4.37 -9.42
CA GLY A 369 -6.67 3.04 -9.99
C GLY A 369 -6.67 1.90 -8.97
N GLY A 370 -6.98 2.16 -7.70
CA GLY A 370 -6.94 1.16 -6.64
C GLY A 370 -8.12 0.19 -6.62
N GLY A 371 -7.94 -0.91 -5.90
CA GLY A 371 -8.95 -1.97 -5.74
C GLY A 371 -8.43 -3.34 -6.17
N ASN A 372 -9.26 -4.36 -5.94
CA ASN A 372 -8.95 -5.75 -6.24
C ASN A 372 -9.42 -6.09 -7.67
N ARG A 373 -8.47 -6.42 -8.55
CA ARG A 373 -8.72 -6.68 -9.99
C ARG A 373 -8.62 -8.15 -10.37
N VAL A 374 -8.25 -9.02 -9.44
CA VAL A 374 -8.21 -10.47 -9.66
C VAL A 374 -9.08 -11.14 -8.62
N VAL A 375 -10.07 -11.88 -9.10
CA VAL A 375 -10.94 -12.73 -8.28
C VAL A 375 -10.72 -14.18 -8.70
N GLU A 376 -10.62 -15.08 -7.72
CA GLU A 376 -10.42 -16.50 -7.95
C GLU A 376 -11.69 -17.27 -7.61
N GLN A 377 -12.05 -18.26 -8.41
CA GLN A 377 -13.14 -19.20 -8.12
C GLN A 377 -12.65 -20.62 -8.42
N VAL A 378 -13.14 -21.61 -7.67
CA VAL A 378 -12.79 -23.03 -7.88
C VAL A 378 -14.07 -23.80 -8.20
N LYS A 379 -14.09 -24.54 -9.31
CA LYS A 379 -15.25 -25.32 -9.75
C LYS A 379 -14.80 -26.64 -10.37
N GLY A 380 -15.20 -27.76 -9.77
CA GLY A 380 -14.98 -29.10 -10.34
C GLY A 380 -13.54 -29.39 -10.77
N GLY A 381 -12.55 -29.07 -9.92
CA GLY A 381 -11.12 -29.25 -10.21
C GLY A 381 -10.46 -28.12 -11.01
N ARG A 382 -11.25 -27.18 -11.53
CA ARG A 382 -10.80 -26.02 -12.30
C ARG A 382 -10.62 -24.81 -11.41
N VAL A 383 -9.68 -23.95 -11.78
CA VAL A 383 -9.51 -22.62 -11.18
C VAL A 383 -9.83 -21.57 -12.22
N ILE A 384 -10.69 -20.63 -11.87
CA ILE A 384 -11.13 -19.53 -12.73
C ILE A 384 -10.56 -18.23 -12.16
N PHE A 385 -9.74 -17.53 -12.95
CA PHE A 385 -9.26 -16.19 -12.65
C PHE A 385 -10.08 -15.18 -13.43
N THR A 386 -10.81 -14.31 -12.74
CA THR A 386 -11.46 -13.16 -13.36
C THR A 386 -10.56 -11.93 -13.19
N LEU A 387 -10.06 -11.40 -14.31
CA LEU A 387 -9.23 -10.22 -14.41
C LEU A 387 -10.10 -9.02 -14.77
N ARG A 388 -10.30 -8.08 -13.85
CA ARG A 388 -11.09 -6.86 -14.07
C ARG A 388 -10.20 -5.75 -14.62
N GLN A 389 -10.63 -5.14 -15.72
CA GLN A 389 -9.90 -4.08 -16.42
C GLN A 389 -8.41 -4.44 -16.64
N PRO A 390 -8.12 -5.61 -17.25
CA PRO A 390 -6.74 -6.05 -17.43
C PRO A 390 -6.00 -5.10 -18.37
N THR A 391 -4.73 -4.86 -18.05
CA THR A 391 -3.86 -3.96 -18.84
C THR A 391 -2.98 -4.72 -19.82
N GLU A 392 -2.91 -6.05 -19.70
CA GLU A 392 -2.06 -6.92 -20.51
C GLU A 392 -2.77 -8.22 -20.88
N ASP A 393 -2.30 -8.86 -21.97
CA ASP A 393 -2.78 -10.17 -22.39
C ASP A 393 -2.29 -11.27 -21.44
N TRP A 394 -3.23 -12.03 -20.90
CA TRP A 394 -2.94 -13.18 -20.05
C TRP A 394 -2.17 -14.27 -20.80
N GLN A 395 -2.49 -14.53 -22.07
CA GLN A 395 -1.81 -15.59 -22.83
C GLN A 395 -0.34 -15.27 -23.07
N GLU A 396 0.01 -13.99 -23.16
CA GLU A 396 1.41 -13.58 -23.31
C GLU A 396 2.20 -13.80 -22.02
N TRP A 397 1.64 -13.41 -20.86
CA TRP A 397 2.23 -13.75 -19.57
C TRP A 397 2.29 -15.25 -19.30
N ALA A 398 1.30 -16.01 -19.76
CA ALA A 398 1.19 -17.45 -19.53
C ALA A 398 2.36 -18.24 -20.13
N LYS A 399 3.05 -17.72 -21.16
CA LYS A 399 4.32 -18.27 -21.67
C LYS A 399 5.40 -18.40 -20.60
N THR A 400 5.33 -17.62 -19.51
CA THR A 400 6.28 -17.71 -18.38
C THR A 400 6.00 -18.89 -17.43
N LEU A 401 4.85 -19.57 -17.58
CA LEU A 401 4.44 -20.70 -16.74
C LEU A 401 4.99 -22.03 -17.26
N GLY A 402 5.22 -22.16 -18.55
CA GLY A 402 5.58 -23.44 -19.18
C GLY A 402 5.48 -23.34 -20.69
N ARG A 403 5.58 -24.49 -21.38
CA ARG A 403 5.36 -24.55 -22.82
C ARG A 403 3.87 -24.32 -23.08
N LEU A 404 3.55 -23.21 -23.76
CA LEU A 404 2.18 -22.85 -24.13
C LEU A 404 1.90 -23.29 -25.57
N ALA A 405 0.85 -24.07 -25.77
CA ALA A 405 0.35 -24.44 -27.09
C ALA A 405 -1.10 -24.00 -27.27
N ARG A 406 -1.38 -23.27 -28.36
CA ARG A 406 -2.71 -22.77 -28.69
C ARG A 406 -3.44 -23.80 -29.54
N THR A 407 -4.68 -24.13 -29.14
CA THR A 407 -5.55 -25.06 -29.89
C THR A 407 -6.71 -24.33 -30.57
N GLY A 408 -6.85 -23.01 -30.36
CA GLY A 408 -7.79 -22.14 -31.05
C GLY A 408 -7.83 -20.75 -30.44
N ALA A 409 -8.77 -19.92 -30.87
CA ALA A 409 -8.97 -18.59 -30.32
C ALA A 409 -9.34 -18.67 -28.83
N GLY A 410 -8.52 -18.07 -27.96
CA GLY A 410 -8.74 -18.06 -26.51
C GLY A 410 -8.56 -19.42 -25.81
N GLN A 411 -8.06 -20.46 -26.48
CA GLN A 411 -7.94 -21.79 -25.89
C GLN A 411 -6.58 -22.44 -26.17
N GLY A 412 -6.14 -23.29 -25.24
CA GLY A 412 -4.86 -23.97 -25.36
C GLY A 412 -4.54 -24.80 -24.12
N HIS A 413 -3.27 -25.14 -23.97
CA HIS A 413 -2.76 -25.77 -22.75
C HIS A 413 -1.36 -25.26 -22.39
N ILE A 414 -1.02 -25.39 -21.11
CA ILE A 414 0.30 -25.10 -20.56
C ILE A 414 0.87 -26.39 -20.01
N GLU A 415 2.02 -26.80 -20.53
CA GLU A 415 2.78 -27.94 -20.00
C GLU A 415 3.82 -27.44 -19.00
N ARG A 416 3.73 -27.90 -17.75
CA ARG A 416 4.65 -27.54 -16.66
C ARG A 416 4.89 -28.73 -15.74
N GLY A 417 6.15 -29.13 -15.59
CA GLY A 417 6.54 -30.19 -14.65
C GLY A 417 5.93 -31.56 -14.97
N GLY A 418 5.71 -31.87 -16.24
CA GLY A 418 5.06 -33.12 -16.69
C GLY A 418 3.54 -33.11 -16.64
N THR A 419 2.91 -32.06 -16.10
CA THR A 419 1.46 -31.89 -16.06
C THR A 419 1.00 -30.93 -17.16
N VAL A 420 -0.11 -31.28 -17.81
CA VAL A 420 -0.77 -30.44 -18.82
C VAL A 420 -1.96 -29.73 -18.16
N TYR A 421 -2.01 -28.41 -18.29
CA TYR A 421 -3.08 -27.56 -17.79
C TYR A 421 -3.84 -26.93 -18.98
N PRO A 422 -4.95 -27.53 -19.43
CA PRO A 422 -5.85 -26.92 -20.42
C PRO A 422 -6.40 -25.59 -19.89
N TYR A 423 -6.53 -24.61 -20.77
CA TYR A 423 -7.12 -23.31 -20.42
C TYR A 423 -8.11 -22.80 -21.47
N VAL A 424 -9.06 -22.00 -21.01
CA VAL A 424 -10.01 -21.25 -21.82
C VAL A 424 -10.07 -19.80 -21.34
N VAL A 425 -9.94 -18.86 -22.26
CA VAL A 425 -9.99 -17.41 -22.04
C VAL A 425 -11.26 -16.86 -22.67
N ARG A 426 -12.09 -16.22 -21.85
CA ARG A 426 -13.31 -15.52 -22.28
C ARG A 426 -13.16 -14.03 -22.02
N ARG A 427 -13.48 -13.21 -23.02
CA ARG A 427 -13.40 -11.74 -22.93
C ARG A 427 -14.81 -11.17 -22.80
N ASN A 428 -14.98 -10.30 -21.82
CA ASN A 428 -16.18 -9.48 -21.61
C ASN A 428 -15.79 -8.00 -21.72
N ASP A 429 -16.76 -7.09 -21.78
CA ASP A 429 -16.52 -5.65 -22.00
C ASP A 429 -15.45 -5.03 -21.07
N ASN A 430 -15.45 -5.43 -19.79
CA ASN A 430 -14.55 -4.89 -18.77
C ASN A 430 -13.74 -5.96 -18.02
N SER A 431 -13.74 -7.21 -18.48
CA SER A 431 -13.04 -8.29 -17.79
C SER A 431 -12.57 -9.40 -18.72
N VAL A 432 -11.62 -10.20 -18.25
CA VAL A 432 -11.16 -11.42 -18.89
C VAL A 432 -11.23 -12.55 -17.88
N SER A 433 -11.98 -13.60 -18.20
CA SER A 433 -12.03 -14.83 -17.41
C SER A 433 -11.08 -15.86 -18.00
N VAL A 434 -10.24 -16.44 -17.14
CA VAL A 434 -9.31 -17.51 -17.50
C VAL A 434 -9.64 -18.73 -16.66
N GLU A 435 -10.19 -19.75 -17.30
CA GLU A 435 -10.47 -21.05 -16.70
C GLU A 435 -9.29 -21.98 -16.98
N VAL A 436 -8.74 -22.62 -15.95
CA VAL A 436 -7.62 -23.56 -16.06
C VAL A 436 -8.01 -24.89 -15.42
N ASP A 437 -8.06 -25.95 -16.22
CA ASP A 437 -8.44 -27.29 -15.78
C ASP A 437 -7.31 -27.98 -15.01
N GLY A 438 -7.67 -28.80 -14.03
CA GLY A 438 -6.75 -29.52 -13.14
C GLY A 438 -5.92 -28.64 -12.18
N LEU A 439 -5.97 -27.31 -12.31
CA LEU A 439 -5.15 -26.40 -11.50
C LEU A 439 -5.51 -26.42 -10.01
N ALA A 440 -6.74 -26.81 -9.64
CA ALA A 440 -7.15 -26.88 -8.23
C ALA A 440 -6.42 -27.99 -7.47
N TYR A 441 -5.92 -29.01 -8.17
CA TYR A 441 -5.15 -30.12 -7.61
C TYR A 441 -3.64 -29.90 -7.66
N ALA A 442 -3.19 -28.80 -8.28
CA ALA A 442 -1.77 -28.49 -8.39
C ALA A 442 -1.17 -28.12 -7.04
N ASP A 443 0.15 -28.30 -6.90
CA ASP A 443 0.85 -27.86 -5.70
C ASP A 443 0.79 -26.33 -5.53
N ARG A 444 1.07 -25.89 -4.29
CA ARG A 444 0.97 -24.47 -3.91
C ARG A 444 1.85 -23.54 -4.75
N TYR A 445 2.99 -24.00 -5.26
CA TYR A 445 3.92 -23.19 -6.05
C TYR A 445 3.41 -23.02 -7.48
N VAL A 446 2.86 -24.07 -8.09
CA VAL A 446 2.21 -23.97 -9.40
C VAL A 446 1.01 -23.04 -9.32
N LEU A 447 0.11 -23.23 -8.35
CA LEU A 447 -1.03 -22.34 -8.14
C LEU A 447 -0.58 -20.88 -7.89
N LYS A 448 0.49 -20.66 -7.12
CA LYS A 448 1.09 -19.32 -6.90
C LYS A 448 1.59 -18.70 -8.21
N ALA A 449 2.19 -19.49 -9.11
CA ALA A 449 2.68 -19.01 -10.39
C ALA A 449 1.53 -18.54 -11.31
N PHE A 450 0.46 -19.33 -11.43
CA PHE A 450 -0.74 -18.93 -12.19
C PHE A 450 -1.41 -17.68 -11.60
N ARG A 451 -1.51 -17.59 -10.27
CA ARG A 451 -1.96 -16.37 -9.57
C ARG A 451 -1.07 -15.17 -9.87
N ALA A 452 0.24 -15.36 -9.95
CA ALA A 452 1.17 -14.28 -10.27
C ALA A 452 0.96 -13.77 -11.71
N VAL A 453 0.75 -14.68 -12.67
CA VAL A 453 0.38 -14.32 -14.05
C VAL A 453 -0.93 -13.54 -14.07
N ALA A 454 -1.99 -14.02 -13.40
CA ALA A 454 -3.26 -13.30 -13.30
C ALA A 454 -3.08 -11.86 -12.75
N LEU A 455 -2.32 -11.71 -11.65
CA LEU A 455 -2.04 -10.40 -11.06
C LEU A 455 -1.23 -9.50 -12.00
N LYS A 456 -0.25 -10.04 -12.73
CA LYS A 456 0.54 -9.24 -13.68
C LYS A 456 -0.32 -8.81 -14.85
N SER A 457 -1.16 -9.68 -15.41
CA SER A 457 -2.07 -9.32 -16.50
C SER A 457 -3.08 -8.24 -16.09
N ALA A 458 -3.56 -8.28 -14.84
CA ALA A 458 -4.54 -7.31 -14.33
C ALA A 458 -3.95 -5.95 -13.89
N TYR A 459 -2.68 -5.93 -13.44
CA TYR A 459 -2.07 -4.75 -12.81
C TYR A 459 -0.82 -4.22 -13.50
N CYS A 460 -0.33 -4.84 -14.58
CA CYS A 460 0.90 -4.40 -15.23
C CYS A 460 0.82 -2.92 -15.59
N CYS A 461 1.84 -2.18 -15.16
CA CYS A 461 2.05 -0.78 -15.52
C CYS A 461 3.47 -0.58 -16.07
N HIS A 462 4.07 -1.63 -16.63
CA HIS A 462 5.39 -1.58 -17.28
C HIS A 462 6.51 -1.04 -16.39
N CYS A 463 6.48 -1.32 -15.09
CA CYS A 463 7.51 -0.87 -14.15
C CYS A 463 8.87 -1.59 -14.29
N GLN A 464 8.97 -2.55 -15.22
CA GLN A 464 10.16 -3.33 -15.59
C GLN A 464 10.84 -4.13 -14.45
N ALA A 465 10.25 -4.16 -13.25
CA ALA A 465 10.77 -4.94 -12.13
C ALA A 465 10.86 -6.45 -12.41
N CYS A 466 9.91 -7.00 -13.16
CA CYS A 466 9.94 -8.40 -13.59
C CYS A 466 10.92 -8.67 -14.73
N GLN A 467 11.17 -7.70 -15.62
CA GLN A 467 12.07 -7.84 -16.76
C GLN A 467 13.53 -8.05 -16.32
N VAL A 468 13.99 -7.35 -15.28
CA VAL A 468 15.36 -7.50 -14.74
C VAL A 468 15.61 -8.82 -14.01
N GLU A 469 14.57 -9.59 -13.71
CA GLU A 469 14.71 -10.93 -13.12
C GLU A 469 14.83 -12.02 -14.19
N CYS A 470 14.54 -11.72 -15.45
CA CYS A 470 14.64 -12.69 -16.54
C CYS A 470 16.12 -13.00 -16.84
N PRO A 471 16.57 -14.26 -16.73
CA PRO A 471 17.97 -14.63 -16.93
C PRO A 471 18.36 -14.74 -18.42
N THR A 472 17.39 -14.96 -19.31
CA THR A 472 17.63 -15.06 -20.76
C THR A 472 17.26 -13.79 -21.51
N GLY A 473 16.74 -12.77 -20.82
CA GLY A 473 16.20 -11.56 -21.46
C GLY A 473 14.94 -11.78 -22.29
N ALA A 474 14.34 -12.98 -22.25
CA ALA A 474 13.13 -13.34 -23.01
C ALA A 474 11.90 -12.51 -22.67
N LEU A 475 11.85 -11.87 -21.49
CA LEU A 475 10.74 -11.04 -21.05
C LEU A 475 11.06 -9.55 -21.28
N VAL A 476 10.22 -8.88 -22.07
CA VAL A 476 10.22 -7.42 -22.22
C VAL A 476 8.89 -6.89 -21.70
N THR A 477 8.94 -5.84 -20.87
CA THR A 477 7.74 -5.19 -20.32
C THR A 477 7.79 -3.68 -20.55
N HIS A 478 7.99 -3.29 -21.81
CA HIS A 478 8.06 -1.91 -22.26
C HIS A 478 6.91 -1.65 -23.23
N GLU A 479 6.02 -0.71 -22.90
CA GLU A 479 4.74 -0.42 -23.59
C GLU A 479 3.72 -1.56 -23.61
N GLN A 480 4.16 -2.77 -23.93
CA GLN A 480 3.41 -4.02 -23.86
C GLN A 480 4.32 -5.14 -23.33
N VAL A 481 3.72 -6.19 -22.81
CA VAL A 481 4.46 -7.38 -22.43
C VAL A 481 4.72 -8.24 -23.65
N ARG A 482 5.96 -8.74 -23.78
CA ARG A 482 6.36 -9.74 -24.77
C ARG A 482 7.27 -10.78 -24.14
N VAL A 483 7.02 -12.04 -24.46
CA VAL A 483 7.79 -13.21 -24.02
C VAL A 483 8.23 -13.97 -25.28
N SER A 484 9.54 -14.00 -25.52
CA SER A 484 10.15 -14.76 -26.62
C SER A 484 10.23 -16.26 -26.33
N ASP A 485 10.58 -17.03 -27.37
CA ASP A 485 10.78 -18.48 -27.29
C ASP A 485 12.02 -18.88 -26.47
N ASP A 486 12.90 -17.92 -26.14
CA ASP A 486 14.05 -18.12 -25.24
C ASP A 486 13.64 -18.21 -23.75
N CYS A 487 12.34 -18.17 -23.46
CA CYS A 487 11.83 -18.24 -22.10
C CYS A 487 11.96 -19.67 -21.55
N LEU A 488 12.73 -19.81 -20.46
CA LEU A 488 12.92 -21.10 -19.77
C LEU A 488 11.76 -21.49 -18.84
N ALA A 489 10.68 -20.70 -18.78
CA ALA A 489 9.58 -20.87 -17.83
C ALA A 489 10.01 -21.03 -16.34
N CYS A 490 11.16 -20.45 -15.99
CA CYS A 490 11.79 -20.58 -14.67
C CYS A 490 11.01 -19.93 -13.52
N GLY A 491 10.02 -19.07 -13.82
CA GLY A 491 9.18 -18.39 -12.83
C GLY A 491 9.86 -17.27 -12.02
N LEU A 492 11.14 -16.94 -12.26
CA LEU A 492 11.84 -15.88 -11.52
C LEU A 492 11.15 -14.51 -11.65
N CYS A 493 10.62 -14.19 -12.83
CA CYS A 493 9.87 -12.95 -13.06
C CYS A 493 8.51 -12.91 -12.35
N LEU A 494 8.03 -14.06 -11.84
CA LEU A 494 6.75 -14.21 -11.13
C LEU A 494 6.87 -14.03 -9.61
N ASP A 495 8.09 -13.91 -9.07
CA ASP A 495 8.35 -13.70 -7.64
C ASP A 495 9.40 -12.61 -7.40
N LEU A 496 8.93 -11.41 -7.06
CA LEU A 496 9.75 -10.23 -6.77
C LEU A 496 10.01 -10.13 -5.25
N HIS A 497 10.70 -11.14 -4.71
CA HIS A 497 11.04 -11.26 -3.28
C HIS A 497 9.82 -11.37 -2.37
N GLY A 498 8.97 -12.35 -2.64
CA GLY A 498 7.73 -12.64 -1.93
C GLY A 498 6.49 -12.02 -2.57
N GLU A 499 6.66 -11.14 -3.55
CA GLU A 499 5.58 -10.37 -4.17
C GLU A 499 5.42 -10.70 -5.64
N ALA A 500 4.20 -11.07 -6.07
CA ALA A 500 3.94 -11.38 -7.47
C ALA A 500 4.07 -10.16 -8.40
N CYS A 501 3.61 -8.98 -7.94
CA CYS A 501 3.63 -7.74 -8.73
C CYS A 501 3.67 -6.53 -7.78
N LEU A 502 4.62 -5.62 -7.99
CA LEU A 502 4.75 -4.41 -7.16
C LEU A 502 3.52 -3.50 -7.28
N THR A 503 2.95 -3.38 -8.47
CA THR A 503 1.75 -2.58 -8.73
C THR A 503 0.54 -3.19 -8.05
N ALA A 504 0.34 -4.50 -8.18
CA ALA A 504 -0.73 -5.20 -7.48
C ALA A 504 -0.60 -5.02 -5.96
N LYS A 505 0.60 -5.20 -5.40
CA LYS A 505 0.84 -4.94 -3.96
C LYS A 505 0.49 -3.51 -3.57
N SER A 506 0.81 -2.52 -4.41
CA SER A 506 0.59 -1.10 -4.12
C SER A 506 -0.87 -0.67 -4.25
N LEU A 507 -1.63 -1.26 -5.17
CA LEU A 507 -3.00 -0.85 -5.51
C LEU A 507 -4.09 -1.73 -4.90
N ALA A 508 -3.78 -3.00 -4.62
CA ALA A 508 -4.73 -3.90 -3.98
C ALA A 508 -5.17 -3.32 -2.64
N THR A 509 -6.44 -3.50 -2.34
CA THR A 509 -7.04 -3.05 -1.08
C THR A 509 -7.08 -4.23 -0.14
N SER A 510 -6.66 -4.01 1.11
CA SER A 510 -6.98 -4.97 2.15
C SER A 510 -8.50 -5.10 2.22
N GLU A 511 -8.96 -6.34 2.33
CA GLU A 511 -10.32 -6.72 2.67
C GLU A 511 -10.63 -6.34 4.13
N GLY A 512 -10.34 -5.09 4.52
CA GLY A 512 -10.47 -4.55 5.87
C GLY A 512 -11.93 -4.51 6.30
N GLY A 513 -12.43 -5.68 6.69
CA GLY A 513 -13.80 -6.02 7.02
C GLY A 513 -14.12 -7.52 6.89
N LEU A 514 -13.27 -8.34 6.24
CA LEU A 514 -13.56 -9.76 5.97
C LEU A 514 -13.01 -10.75 7.01
N SER A 515 -12.28 -10.30 8.02
CA SER A 515 -11.87 -11.12 9.18
C SER A 515 -12.87 -10.92 10.31
N MET A 516 -13.74 -11.91 10.53
CA MET A 516 -14.53 -12.04 11.75
C MET A 516 -13.64 -12.56 12.88
N ASN A 517 -12.70 -11.73 13.36
CA ASN A 517 -11.99 -12.02 14.60
C ASN A 517 -12.68 -11.25 15.73
N GLY A 518 -13.21 -12.00 16.70
CA GLY A 518 -14.06 -11.52 17.79
C GLY A 518 -13.39 -10.66 18.86
N ASN A 519 -12.34 -9.90 18.54
CA ASN A 519 -11.71 -9.00 19.53
C ASN A 519 -11.64 -7.54 19.08
N GLN A 520 -12.50 -6.74 19.73
CA GLN A 520 -12.31 -5.38 20.23
C GLN A 520 -11.96 -4.24 19.24
N LYS A 521 -12.93 -3.90 18.40
CA LYS A 521 -13.55 -2.56 18.21
C LYS A 521 -14.81 -2.79 17.36
N LYS A 522 -15.95 -2.15 17.66
CA LYS A 522 -17.16 -2.28 16.83
C LYS A 522 -16.86 -1.74 15.42
N THR A 523 -16.46 -2.61 14.49
CA THR A 523 -16.09 -2.22 13.12
C THR A 523 -17.29 -1.58 12.45
N LEU A 524 -17.14 -0.33 12.00
CA LEU A 524 -18.17 0.37 11.26
C LEU A 524 -17.97 0.12 9.76
N HIS A 525 -18.80 -0.74 9.17
CA HIS A 525 -18.76 -1.07 7.75
C HIS A 525 -19.26 0.13 6.93
N THR A 526 -18.38 0.69 6.10
CA THR A 526 -18.70 1.85 5.25
C THR A 526 -19.16 1.47 3.85
N TYR A 527 -18.96 0.21 3.43
CA TYR A 527 -19.29 -0.31 2.11
C TYR A 527 -18.80 0.58 0.96
N GLU A 528 -17.61 1.19 1.12
CA GLU A 528 -17.09 2.17 0.17
C GLU A 528 -18.16 3.21 -0.23
N HIS A 529 -19.00 3.66 0.72
CA HIS A 529 -20.14 4.59 0.55
C HIS A 529 -21.22 4.20 -0.49
N PHE A 530 -21.18 2.99 -1.05
CA PHE A 530 -22.18 2.49 -2.00
C PHE A 530 -23.19 1.57 -1.30
N GLY A 531 -24.48 1.89 -1.41
CA GLY A 531 -25.55 0.94 -1.11
C GLY A 531 -25.74 -0.07 -2.23
N MET A 532 -26.18 -1.28 -1.91
CA MET A 532 -26.62 -2.24 -2.92
C MET A 532 -27.79 -1.65 -3.70
N GLU A 533 -27.82 -1.88 -5.02
CA GLU A 533 -28.91 -1.44 -5.89
C GLU A 533 -29.69 -2.64 -6.41
N LYS A 534 -30.99 -2.48 -6.70
CA LYS A 534 -31.83 -3.57 -7.23
C LYS A 534 -31.23 -4.18 -8.51
N GLY A 535 -30.75 -3.35 -9.42
CA GLY A 535 -30.10 -3.79 -10.66
C GLY A 535 -28.81 -4.59 -10.42
N TRP A 536 -28.04 -4.26 -9.38
CA TRP A 536 -26.81 -4.99 -9.04
C TRP A 536 -27.14 -6.38 -8.53
N LEU A 537 -28.12 -6.50 -7.64
CA LEU A 537 -28.58 -7.80 -7.14
C LEU A 537 -29.22 -8.63 -8.27
N ALA A 538 -30.05 -8.01 -9.12
CA ALA A 538 -30.67 -8.70 -10.26
C ALA A 538 -29.61 -9.30 -11.19
N ALA A 539 -28.56 -8.54 -11.51
CA ALA A 539 -27.45 -9.02 -12.32
C ALA A 539 -26.70 -10.18 -11.64
N PHE A 540 -26.51 -10.13 -10.32
CA PHE A 540 -25.89 -11.23 -9.56
C PHE A 540 -26.77 -12.48 -9.58
N LEU A 541 -28.05 -12.36 -9.24
CA LEU A 541 -28.98 -13.50 -9.15
C LEU A 541 -29.26 -14.14 -10.51
N ALA A 542 -29.15 -13.39 -11.62
CA ALA A 542 -29.30 -13.94 -12.97
C ALA A 542 -28.19 -14.94 -13.35
N SER A 543 -26.95 -14.72 -12.89
CA SER A 543 -25.87 -15.70 -13.01
C SER A 543 -24.87 -15.57 -11.86
N PRO A 544 -25.16 -16.16 -10.68
CA PRO A 544 -24.32 -15.99 -9.50
C PRO A 544 -22.87 -16.45 -9.71
N MET A 545 -22.70 -17.50 -10.52
CA MET A 545 -21.39 -18.08 -10.80
C MET A 545 -20.55 -17.22 -11.75
N ASP A 546 -21.16 -16.61 -12.77
CA ASP A 546 -20.44 -15.83 -13.79
C ASP A 546 -20.42 -14.32 -13.49
N TRP A 547 -21.23 -13.84 -12.53
CA TRP A 547 -21.43 -12.43 -12.22
C TRP A 547 -20.13 -11.65 -12.01
N VAL A 548 -19.15 -12.28 -11.36
CA VAL A 548 -17.82 -11.69 -11.12
C VAL A 548 -17.18 -11.18 -12.42
N SER A 549 -17.38 -11.91 -13.51
CA SER A 549 -16.84 -11.61 -14.83
C SER A 549 -17.75 -10.76 -15.71
N SER A 550 -19.07 -10.91 -15.59
CA SER A 550 -20.02 -10.24 -16.49
C SER A 550 -20.50 -8.86 -16.00
N ASN A 551 -20.27 -8.50 -14.73
CA ASN A 551 -20.74 -7.21 -14.20
C ASN A 551 -19.99 -5.99 -14.78
N SER A 552 -20.68 -4.86 -14.82
CA SER A 552 -20.18 -3.56 -15.29
C SER A 552 -19.75 -2.61 -14.17
N LEU A 553 -19.64 -3.09 -12.92
CA LEU A 553 -19.38 -2.23 -11.76
C LEU A 553 -17.96 -1.63 -11.80
N GLY A 554 -17.78 -0.40 -11.31
CA GLY A 554 -16.43 0.10 -11.01
C GLY A 554 -15.75 -0.71 -9.89
N ASN A 555 -14.43 -0.64 -9.74
CA ASN A 555 -13.69 -1.41 -8.72
C ASN A 555 -14.21 -1.19 -7.29
N ARG A 556 -14.57 0.04 -6.93
CA ARG A 556 -15.12 0.36 -5.60
C ARG A 556 -16.55 -0.12 -5.41
N GLN A 557 -17.39 0.02 -6.44
CA GLN A 557 -18.76 -0.50 -6.43
C GLN A 557 -18.77 -2.04 -6.34
N PHE A 558 -17.89 -2.70 -7.09
CA PHE A 558 -17.70 -4.15 -7.03
C PHE A 558 -17.29 -4.62 -5.64
N ASN A 559 -16.28 -3.97 -5.03
CA ASN A 559 -15.87 -4.28 -3.66
C ASN A 559 -16.99 -4.05 -2.63
N ALA A 560 -17.77 -2.96 -2.77
CA ALA A 560 -18.92 -2.69 -1.93
C ALA A 560 -19.99 -3.78 -2.07
N MET A 561 -20.31 -4.16 -3.32
CA MET A 561 -21.29 -5.19 -3.62
C MET A 561 -20.86 -6.56 -3.08
N LEU A 562 -19.58 -6.93 -3.22
CA LEU A 562 -19.05 -8.16 -2.62
C LEU A 562 -19.24 -8.18 -1.10
N LEU A 563 -18.96 -7.07 -0.41
CA LEU A 563 -19.16 -6.98 1.03
C LEU A 563 -20.65 -7.09 1.41
N TRP A 564 -21.54 -6.47 0.62
CA TRP A 564 -22.99 -6.62 0.80
C TRP A 564 -23.45 -8.06 0.61
N LEU A 565 -23.04 -8.73 -0.47
CA LEU A 565 -23.38 -10.13 -0.73
C LEU A 565 -22.88 -11.06 0.38
N LYS A 566 -21.67 -10.82 0.90
CA LYS A 566 -21.13 -11.61 2.02
C LYS A 566 -21.89 -11.37 3.32
N HIS A 567 -22.19 -10.12 3.67
CA HIS A 567 -22.97 -9.82 4.88
C HIS A 567 -24.43 -10.27 4.75
N ALA A 568 -24.96 -10.37 3.53
CA ALA A 568 -26.25 -10.97 3.28
C ALA A 568 -26.20 -12.52 3.24
N GLU A 569 -25.01 -13.12 3.36
CA GLU A 569 -24.76 -14.58 3.33
C GLU A 569 -25.07 -15.26 1.99
N LEU A 570 -25.06 -14.50 0.88
CA LEU A 570 -25.26 -15.03 -0.49
C LEU A 570 -23.95 -15.61 -1.08
N ILE A 571 -22.81 -15.16 -0.55
CA ILE A 571 -21.48 -15.65 -0.93
C ILE A 571 -20.61 -15.83 0.31
N THR A 572 -19.60 -16.70 0.21
CA THR A 572 -18.55 -16.88 1.21
C THR A 572 -17.17 -16.71 0.60
N SER A 573 -16.19 -16.45 1.48
CA SER A 573 -14.78 -16.57 1.13
C SER A 573 -14.43 -18.06 1.09
N GLY A 574 -13.87 -18.54 -0.02
CA GLY A 574 -13.40 -19.93 -0.16
C GLY A 574 -12.12 -20.21 0.63
N SER A 575 -11.41 -21.29 0.28
CA SER A 575 -10.19 -21.77 0.96
C SER A 575 -9.01 -20.77 0.98
N SER A 576 -9.05 -19.72 0.16
CA SER A 576 -8.11 -18.60 0.20
C SER A 576 -8.80 -17.25 0.37
N LYS A 577 -8.07 -16.26 0.90
CA LYS A 577 -8.54 -14.87 1.04
C LYS A 577 -8.92 -14.16 -0.27
N ARG A 578 -8.81 -14.83 -1.44
CA ARG A 578 -9.19 -14.28 -2.76
C ARG A 578 -10.21 -15.14 -3.49
N SER A 579 -10.60 -16.27 -2.91
CA SER A 579 -11.57 -17.18 -3.50
C SER A 579 -12.98 -16.84 -3.07
N LEU A 580 -13.93 -16.92 -4.01
CA LEU A 580 -15.36 -16.68 -3.80
C LEU A 580 -16.17 -17.93 -4.11
N ALA A 581 -17.16 -18.25 -3.27
CA ALA A 581 -18.15 -19.30 -3.50
C ALA A 581 -19.57 -18.78 -3.25
N VAL A 582 -20.54 -19.23 -4.06
CA VAL A 582 -21.98 -18.95 -3.85
C VAL A 582 -22.50 -19.92 -2.78
N THR A 583 -23.34 -19.44 -1.86
CA THR A 583 -23.95 -20.26 -0.80
C THR A 583 -25.23 -20.93 -1.28
N ASP A 584 -25.69 -21.96 -0.56
CA ASP A 584 -27.03 -22.56 -0.76
C ASP A 584 -28.13 -21.48 -0.75
N LEU A 585 -28.04 -20.53 0.18
CA LEU A 585 -28.94 -19.37 0.22
C LEU A 585 -28.86 -18.53 -1.06
N GLY A 586 -27.66 -18.23 -1.56
CA GLY A 586 -27.46 -17.50 -2.80
C GLY A 586 -28.10 -18.20 -4.00
N GLU A 587 -28.00 -19.52 -4.09
CA GLU A 587 -28.62 -20.33 -5.14
C GLU A 587 -30.16 -20.33 -5.03
N LYS A 588 -30.71 -20.46 -3.83
CA LYS A 588 -32.17 -20.40 -3.62
C LYS A 588 -32.76 -19.04 -3.99
N LEU A 589 -32.11 -17.96 -3.55
CA LEU A 589 -32.55 -16.61 -3.89
C LEU A 589 -32.40 -16.30 -5.38
N ALA A 590 -31.46 -16.95 -6.08
CA ALA A 590 -31.32 -16.81 -7.53
C ALA A 590 -32.56 -17.34 -8.27
N ARG A 591 -33.20 -18.42 -7.78
CA ARG A 591 -34.44 -18.96 -8.36
C ARG A 591 -35.64 -18.02 -8.17
N ARG A 592 -35.68 -17.26 -7.07
CA ARG A 592 -36.73 -16.27 -6.78
C ARG A 592 -36.52 -14.94 -7.52
N GLY A 593 -35.27 -14.52 -7.63
CA GLY A 593 -34.87 -13.29 -8.32
C GLY A 593 -35.06 -12.02 -7.49
N ALA A 594 -34.54 -10.90 -8.01
CA ALA A 594 -34.50 -9.61 -7.30
C ALA A 594 -35.81 -8.81 -7.36
N SER A 595 -36.83 -9.28 -8.07
CA SER A 595 -38.15 -8.64 -8.11
C SER A 595 -39.07 -9.12 -6.99
N ASP A 596 -38.77 -10.25 -6.37
CA ASP A 596 -39.51 -10.80 -5.25
C ASP A 596 -39.15 -10.09 -3.93
N LEU A 597 -40.15 -9.67 -3.16
CA LEU A 597 -39.97 -9.02 -1.87
C LEU A 597 -39.42 -9.98 -0.81
N VAL A 598 -39.71 -11.28 -0.90
CA VAL A 598 -39.15 -12.30 0.00
C VAL A 598 -37.62 -12.32 -0.10
N THR A 599 -37.07 -12.22 -1.32
CA THR A 599 -35.62 -12.12 -1.55
C THR A 599 -35.00 -10.98 -0.74
N TRP A 600 -35.63 -9.79 -0.77
CA TRP A 600 -35.13 -8.63 -0.04
C TRP A 600 -35.32 -8.74 1.47
N ALA A 601 -36.43 -9.33 1.93
CA ALA A 601 -36.68 -9.58 3.34
C ALA A 601 -35.64 -10.54 3.95
N VAL A 602 -35.27 -11.60 3.22
CA VAL A 602 -34.22 -12.55 3.59
C VAL A 602 -32.84 -11.87 3.64
N ILE A 603 -32.51 -11.06 2.61
CA ILE A 603 -31.27 -10.28 2.59
C ILE A 603 -31.20 -9.33 3.78
N TRP A 604 -32.27 -8.59 4.07
CA TRP A 604 -32.34 -7.66 5.20
C TRP A 604 -32.15 -8.36 6.55
N THR A 605 -32.79 -9.53 6.71
CA THR A 605 -32.65 -10.38 7.91
C THR A 605 -31.19 -10.75 8.17
N ASN A 606 -30.45 -11.17 7.14
CA ASN A 606 -29.04 -11.50 7.31
C ASN A 606 -28.15 -10.26 7.49
N LEU A 607 -28.48 -9.15 6.82
CA LEU A 607 -27.78 -7.89 7.01
C LEU A 607 -27.95 -7.33 8.44
N ALA A 608 -29.09 -7.51 9.09
CA ALA A 608 -29.29 -7.15 10.50
C ALA A 608 -28.22 -7.78 11.41
N ARG A 609 -27.86 -9.04 11.10
CA ARG A 609 -26.85 -9.79 11.83
C ARG A 609 -25.43 -9.40 11.47
N ASN A 610 -25.13 -9.11 10.20
CA ASN A 610 -23.74 -8.98 9.75
C ASN A 610 -23.30 -7.55 9.42
N SER A 611 -24.24 -6.60 9.32
CA SER A 611 -23.98 -5.21 8.96
C SER A 611 -24.19 -4.25 10.14
N THR A 612 -23.09 -3.72 10.68
CA THR A 612 -23.09 -2.68 11.71
C THR A 612 -24.03 -1.50 11.43
N PRO A 613 -24.03 -0.86 10.24
CA PRO A 613 -24.96 0.24 9.97
C PRO A 613 -26.43 -0.21 9.92
N VAL A 614 -26.73 -1.41 9.41
CA VAL A 614 -28.11 -1.94 9.41
C VAL A 614 -28.56 -2.25 10.83
N ARG A 615 -27.74 -2.93 11.64
CA ARG A 615 -28.07 -3.21 13.04
C ARG A 615 -28.33 -1.93 13.83
N TRP A 616 -27.48 -0.92 13.66
CA TRP A 616 -27.70 0.40 14.27
C TRP A 616 -29.04 1.00 13.84
N TYR A 617 -29.41 0.91 12.55
CA TYR A 617 -30.67 1.44 12.04
C TYR A 617 -31.90 0.76 12.65
N LEU A 618 -31.82 -0.55 12.86
CA LEU A 618 -32.89 -1.32 13.50
C LEU A 618 -33.11 -0.88 14.95
N THR A 619 -32.03 -0.71 15.71
CA THR A 619 -32.13 -0.44 17.17
C THR A 619 -32.21 1.03 17.53
N ALA A 620 -31.70 1.94 16.70
CA ALA A 620 -31.57 3.37 17.04
C ALA A 620 -32.60 4.27 16.35
N VAL A 621 -33.24 3.82 15.27
CA VAL A 621 -34.28 4.58 14.56
C VAL A 621 -35.65 3.97 14.86
N PRO A 622 -36.52 4.65 15.63
CA PRO A 622 -37.83 4.13 15.98
C PRO A 622 -38.74 3.95 14.76
N TRP A 623 -39.68 2.99 14.84
CA TRP A 623 -40.79 2.91 13.90
C TRP A 623 -41.65 4.18 13.95
N GLY A 624 -42.11 4.65 12.80
CA GLY A 624 -42.83 5.91 12.66
C GLY A 624 -41.95 7.16 12.64
N ALA A 625 -40.63 7.03 12.70
CA ALA A 625 -39.72 8.19 12.63
C ALA A 625 -39.48 8.63 11.19
N THR A 626 -39.43 9.95 10.98
CA THR A 626 -38.94 10.59 9.76
C THR A 626 -37.59 11.23 10.07
N MET A 627 -36.53 10.81 9.38
CA MET A 627 -35.18 11.30 9.65
C MET A 627 -34.37 11.46 8.37
N THR A 628 -33.54 12.49 8.35
CA THR A 628 -32.55 12.76 7.31
C THR A 628 -31.26 11.98 7.55
N LYS A 629 -30.45 11.83 6.50
CA LYS A 629 -29.12 11.24 6.61
C LYS A 629 -28.21 12.00 7.58
N ALA A 630 -28.34 13.33 7.68
CA ALA A 630 -27.52 14.14 8.58
C ALA A 630 -27.82 13.81 10.05
N GLU A 631 -29.10 13.68 10.39
CA GLU A 631 -29.53 13.27 11.73
C GLU A 631 -29.06 11.84 12.06
N TRP A 632 -29.06 10.92 11.08
CA TRP A 632 -28.48 9.60 11.27
C TRP A 632 -26.99 9.65 11.60
N VAL A 633 -26.21 10.51 10.94
CA VAL A 633 -24.77 10.66 11.22
C VAL A 633 -24.51 11.18 12.63
N ILE A 634 -25.32 12.15 13.08
CA ILE A 634 -25.24 12.70 14.45
C ILE A 634 -25.58 11.61 15.46
N LYS A 635 -26.73 10.96 15.32
CA LYS A 635 -27.20 9.91 16.23
C LYS A 635 -26.28 8.69 16.26
N MET A 636 -25.69 8.33 15.13
CA MET A 636 -24.67 7.27 15.09
C MET A 636 -23.43 7.62 15.93
N GLY A 637 -23.11 8.90 16.07
CA GLY A 637 -22.00 9.38 16.89
C GLY A 637 -22.16 9.09 18.39
N GLU A 638 -23.38 8.88 18.87
CA GLU A 638 -23.67 8.49 20.25
C GLU A 638 -23.20 7.06 20.56
N ALA A 639 -23.23 6.17 19.57
CA ALA A 639 -22.89 4.75 19.72
C ALA A 639 -21.51 4.37 19.16
N TYR A 640 -20.91 5.20 18.30
CA TYR A 640 -19.69 4.91 17.54
C TYR A 640 -18.72 6.10 17.55
N SER A 641 -17.51 5.89 18.10
CA SER A 641 -16.46 6.90 18.26
C SER A 641 -15.62 7.16 17.00
N GLN A 642 -15.90 6.47 15.89
CA GLN A 642 -15.22 6.70 14.61
C GLN A 642 -15.48 8.12 14.07
N SER A 643 -14.59 8.58 13.17
CA SER A 643 -14.68 9.92 12.57
C SER A 643 -16.02 10.19 11.90
N GLU A 644 -16.44 11.46 11.88
CA GLU A 644 -17.68 11.89 11.23
C GLU A 644 -17.74 11.47 9.75
N THR A 645 -16.61 11.57 9.03
CA THR A 645 -16.49 11.09 7.65
C THR A 645 -16.77 9.60 7.52
N THR A 646 -16.22 8.77 8.42
CA THR A 646 -16.49 7.33 8.45
C THR A 646 -17.98 7.05 8.69
N ARG A 647 -18.60 7.75 9.66
CA ARG A 647 -20.03 7.63 9.95
C ARG A 647 -20.89 8.07 8.76
N ARG A 648 -20.55 9.19 8.13
CA ARG A 648 -21.21 9.70 6.90
C ARG A 648 -21.13 8.70 5.75
N ASN A 649 -19.99 8.05 5.54
CA ASN A 649 -19.84 7.05 4.49
C ASN A 649 -20.72 5.81 4.75
N ALA A 650 -20.76 5.31 5.99
CA ALA A 650 -21.63 4.20 6.36
C ALA A 650 -23.11 4.54 6.20
N MET A 651 -23.53 5.73 6.65
CA MET A 651 -24.92 6.18 6.48
C MET A 651 -25.28 6.45 5.02
N THR A 652 -24.34 6.93 4.20
CA THR A 652 -24.59 7.08 2.76
C THR A 652 -24.83 5.72 2.08
N ALA A 653 -24.08 4.69 2.47
CA ALA A 653 -24.30 3.34 1.95
C ALA A 653 -25.65 2.76 2.40
N LEU A 654 -26.02 2.90 3.67
CA LEU A 654 -27.33 2.46 4.18
C LEU A 654 -28.49 3.21 3.53
N PHE A 655 -28.38 4.53 3.41
CA PHE A 655 -29.39 5.36 2.76
C PHE A 655 -29.60 4.92 1.31
N GLY A 656 -28.50 4.70 0.57
CA GLY A 656 -28.56 4.18 -0.79
C GLY A 656 -29.16 2.77 -0.88
N LEU A 657 -28.90 1.89 0.10
CA LEU A 657 -29.51 0.57 0.17
C LEU A 657 -31.04 0.68 0.26
N LEU A 658 -31.56 1.56 1.12
CA LEU A 658 -33.00 1.72 1.32
C LEU A 658 -33.68 2.39 0.12
N THR A 659 -33.07 3.43 -0.47
CA THR A 659 -33.71 4.19 -1.56
C THR A 659 -33.57 3.54 -2.93
N LYS A 660 -32.57 2.68 -3.16
CA LYS A 660 -32.32 2.04 -4.46
C LYS A 660 -32.77 0.58 -4.53
N THR A 661 -33.50 0.10 -3.53
CA THR A 661 -34.03 -1.26 -3.47
C THR A 661 -35.47 -1.26 -2.98
N PRO A 662 -36.22 -2.36 -3.17
CA PRO A 662 -37.55 -2.52 -2.59
C PRO A 662 -37.59 -2.51 -1.06
N LEU A 663 -36.44 -2.51 -0.35
CA LEU A 663 -36.41 -2.41 1.11
C LEU A 663 -37.09 -1.14 1.62
N GLY A 664 -36.82 0.01 1.00
CA GLY A 664 -37.41 1.29 1.41
C GLY A 664 -38.91 1.34 1.19
N ASN A 665 -39.33 1.35 -0.08
CA ASN A 665 -40.75 1.54 -0.46
C ASN A 665 -41.58 0.26 -0.45
N GLY A 666 -40.99 -0.91 -0.72
CA GLY A 666 -41.74 -2.18 -0.77
C GLY A 666 -41.98 -2.78 0.61
N LEU A 667 -40.97 -2.72 1.50
CA LEU A 667 -41.06 -3.25 2.86
C LEU A 667 -41.29 -2.13 3.91
N GLY A 668 -41.43 -0.87 3.48
CA GLY A 668 -41.66 0.27 4.38
C GLY A 668 -40.49 0.56 5.33
N LEU A 669 -39.27 0.10 5.03
CA LEU A 669 -38.11 0.25 5.91
C LEU A 669 -37.46 1.64 5.81
N GLY A 670 -37.93 2.50 4.89
CA GLY A 670 -37.40 3.84 4.68
C GLY A 670 -37.98 4.45 3.41
N GLU A 671 -39.23 4.89 3.48
CA GLU A 671 -39.95 5.53 2.37
C GLU A 671 -39.48 6.98 2.18
N GLU A 672 -39.23 7.41 0.94
CA GLU A 672 -38.92 8.81 0.67
C GLU A 672 -40.16 9.69 0.88
N VAL A 673 -40.05 10.70 1.75
CA VAL A 673 -41.18 11.59 2.07
C VAL A 673 -41.55 12.53 0.91
N GLU A 674 -40.56 12.95 0.11
CA GLU A 674 -40.75 13.76 -1.10
C GLU A 674 -39.97 13.16 -2.28
N PRO A 675 -40.56 12.19 -3.01
CA PRO A 675 -39.90 11.54 -4.14
C PRO A 675 -39.53 12.57 -5.23
N GLY A 676 -38.26 12.59 -5.65
CA GLY A 676 -37.81 13.38 -6.81
C GLY A 676 -37.13 14.73 -6.55
N LYS A 677 -37.04 15.22 -5.29
CA LYS A 677 -36.14 16.35 -4.95
C LYS A 677 -34.71 15.81 -4.72
N ARG A 678 -33.70 16.39 -5.40
CA ARG A 678 -32.30 15.93 -5.33
C ARG A 678 -31.68 16.12 -3.93
N THR A 679 -31.06 15.04 -3.44
CA THR A 679 -30.07 14.92 -2.34
C THR A 679 -30.51 15.38 -0.94
N GLY A 680 -30.76 14.41 -0.05
CA GLY A 680 -30.85 14.63 1.41
C GLY A 680 -32.26 14.57 2.01
N GLY A 681 -33.27 14.15 1.22
CA GLY A 681 -34.64 13.96 1.71
C GLY A 681 -34.71 13.08 2.94
N ALA A 682 -35.72 13.28 3.79
CA ALA A 682 -35.94 12.43 4.95
C ALA A 682 -36.55 11.08 4.54
N LEU A 683 -36.20 10.02 5.25
CA LEU A 683 -36.82 8.71 5.11
C LEU A 683 -37.77 8.46 6.28
N TYR A 684 -38.96 7.97 5.96
CA TYR A 684 -39.98 7.56 6.91
C TYR A 684 -39.92 6.04 7.13
N LYS A 685 -39.64 5.63 8.37
CA LYS A 685 -39.53 4.22 8.76
C LYS A 685 -40.91 3.67 9.17
N LYS A 686 -41.71 3.24 8.19
CA LYS A 686 -43.13 2.90 8.33
C LYS A 686 -43.40 1.49 8.85
N GLY A 687 -42.61 0.52 8.40
CA GLY A 687 -42.85 -0.91 8.59
C GLY A 687 -43.62 -1.57 7.44
N TRP A 688 -43.50 -2.89 7.33
CA TRP A 688 -44.06 -3.69 6.25
C TRP A 688 -45.52 -4.04 6.55
N HIS A 689 -46.44 -3.45 5.78
CA HIS A 689 -47.87 -3.56 6.03
C HIS A 689 -48.43 -4.96 5.77
N ASP A 690 -47.99 -5.60 4.69
CA ASP A 690 -48.46 -6.92 4.25
C ASP A 690 -47.26 -7.85 4.02
N PRO A 691 -46.68 -8.38 5.11
CA PRO A 691 -45.48 -9.19 5.02
C PRO A 691 -45.78 -10.61 4.55
N ASP A 692 -44.92 -11.12 3.68
CA ASP A 692 -45.03 -12.49 3.19
C ASP A 692 -44.78 -13.50 4.34
N PRO A 693 -45.67 -14.50 4.55
CA PRO A 693 -45.53 -15.50 5.60
C PRO A 693 -44.18 -16.24 5.60
N VAL A 694 -43.59 -16.47 4.42
CA VAL A 694 -42.32 -17.16 4.24
C VAL A 694 -41.17 -16.31 4.80
N ALA A 695 -41.18 -15.00 4.55
CA ALA A 695 -40.19 -14.08 5.07
C ALA A 695 -40.25 -13.99 6.61
N ILE A 696 -41.47 -14.02 7.17
CA ILE A 696 -41.69 -14.06 8.63
C ILE A 696 -41.15 -15.36 9.23
N LEU A 697 -41.46 -16.50 8.60
CA LEU A 697 -40.99 -17.81 9.06
C LEU A 697 -39.45 -17.91 9.00
N TYR A 698 -38.84 -17.44 7.90
CA TYR A 698 -37.38 -17.34 7.79
C TYR A 698 -36.77 -16.51 8.93
N ALA A 699 -37.34 -15.33 9.22
CA ALA A 699 -36.85 -14.47 10.30
C ALA A 699 -36.95 -15.12 11.69
N LEU A 700 -38.02 -15.88 11.96
CA LEU A 700 -38.18 -16.63 13.21
C LEU A 700 -37.12 -17.72 13.35
N TYR A 701 -36.90 -18.52 12.31
CA TYR A 701 -35.86 -19.55 12.32
C TYR A 701 -34.47 -18.94 12.48
N ARG A 702 -34.19 -17.80 11.84
CA ARG A 702 -32.92 -17.08 12.06
C ARG A 702 -32.75 -16.66 13.50
N TYR A 703 -33.78 -16.10 14.12
CA TYR A 703 -33.74 -15.71 15.52
C TYR A 703 -33.54 -16.92 16.46
N ALA A 704 -34.21 -18.04 16.18
CA ALA A 704 -34.05 -19.29 16.92
C ALA A 704 -32.62 -19.86 16.79
N GLU A 705 -32.04 -19.87 15.59
CA GLU A 705 -30.65 -20.28 15.36
C GLU A 705 -29.64 -19.47 16.16
N LYS A 706 -29.87 -18.15 16.30
CA LYS A 706 -28.98 -17.27 17.08
C LYS A 706 -29.07 -17.55 18.57
N THR A 707 -30.28 -17.71 19.08
CA THR A 707 -30.54 -17.86 20.52
C THR A 707 -30.38 -19.30 21.00
N GLY A 708 -30.37 -20.27 20.08
CA GLY A 708 -30.45 -21.69 20.38
C GLY A 708 -31.82 -22.12 20.92
N ARG A 709 -32.84 -21.26 20.84
CA ARG A 709 -34.20 -21.49 21.37
C ARG A 709 -35.21 -21.54 20.24
N TYR A 710 -35.89 -22.68 20.10
CA TYR A 710 -36.96 -22.90 19.11
C TYR A 710 -38.36 -22.79 19.74
N GLU A 711 -38.43 -22.51 21.04
CA GLU A 711 -39.64 -22.15 21.76
C GLU A 711 -39.57 -20.65 22.07
N LEU A 712 -40.47 -19.89 21.46
CA LEU A 712 -40.51 -18.43 21.51
C LEU A 712 -41.89 -17.97 21.97
N THR A 713 -42.03 -16.70 22.37
CA THR A 713 -43.33 -16.07 22.61
C THR A 713 -43.54 -14.86 21.72
N VAL A 714 -44.79 -14.53 21.38
CA VAL A 714 -45.09 -13.30 20.63
C VAL A 714 -44.59 -12.08 21.39
N ARG A 715 -44.77 -12.06 22.72
CA ARG A 715 -44.31 -10.98 23.60
C ARG A 715 -42.80 -10.75 23.51
N GLU A 716 -42.00 -11.82 23.50
CA GLU A 716 -40.54 -11.73 23.35
C GLU A 716 -40.13 -10.95 22.09
N LEU A 717 -40.84 -11.17 20.98
CA LEU A 717 -40.54 -10.54 19.68
C LEU A 717 -40.77 -9.02 19.66
N TYR A 718 -41.54 -8.46 20.62
CA TYR A 718 -41.81 -7.02 20.73
C TYR A 718 -41.08 -6.34 21.87
N GLU A 719 -40.84 -7.04 22.99
CA GLU A 719 -40.33 -6.42 24.23
C GLU A 719 -38.81 -6.60 24.44
N GLY A 720 -38.15 -7.51 23.71
CA GLY A 720 -36.74 -7.82 24.01
C GLY A 720 -35.88 -8.37 22.87
N ALA A 721 -36.46 -8.73 21.73
CA ALA A 721 -35.72 -9.34 20.63
C ALA A 721 -34.94 -8.29 19.80
N ASP A 722 -33.61 -8.41 19.75
CA ASP A 722 -32.73 -7.55 18.93
C ASP A 722 -32.73 -7.92 17.43
N GLU A 723 -33.39 -9.03 17.08
CA GLU A 723 -33.79 -9.47 15.74
C GLU A 723 -35.09 -10.27 15.85
N GLY A 724 -35.94 -10.23 14.83
CA GLY A 724 -37.27 -10.84 14.84
C GLY A 724 -38.25 -10.05 13.97
N PRO A 725 -39.44 -10.57 13.66
CA PRO A 725 -40.34 -9.95 12.69
C PRO A 725 -40.66 -8.47 12.95
N TYR A 726 -40.90 -8.07 14.20
CA TYR A 726 -41.13 -6.66 14.54
C TYR A 726 -39.86 -5.82 14.40
N THR A 727 -38.74 -6.25 14.98
CA THR A 727 -37.47 -5.50 14.90
C THR A 727 -36.99 -5.35 13.47
N LEU A 728 -37.14 -6.38 12.63
CA LEU A 728 -36.69 -6.41 11.24
C LEU A 728 -37.62 -5.62 10.31
N PHE A 729 -38.94 -5.78 10.46
CA PHE A 729 -39.90 -5.31 9.47
C PHE A 729 -41.00 -4.39 10.02
N GLY A 730 -41.09 -4.16 11.33
CA GLY A 730 -42.09 -3.27 11.91
C GLY A 730 -43.51 -3.81 11.82
N VAL A 731 -43.67 -5.14 11.77
CA VAL A 731 -44.97 -5.79 11.64
C VAL A 731 -45.82 -5.53 12.88
N ARG A 732 -47.08 -5.11 12.68
CA ARG A 732 -48.04 -4.94 13.78
C ARG A 732 -48.38 -6.29 14.43
N ARG A 733 -48.66 -6.27 15.73
CA ARG A 733 -48.90 -7.49 16.51
C ARG A 733 -50.04 -8.31 15.95
N GLU A 734 -51.16 -7.68 15.61
CA GLU A 734 -52.33 -8.37 15.08
C GLU A 734 -52.04 -9.05 13.73
N THR A 735 -51.27 -8.36 12.88
CA THR A 735 -50.83 -8.90 11.58
C THR A 735 -49.91 -10.10 11.78
N LEU A 736 -48.95 -10.02 12.71
CA LEU A 736 -48.04 -11.12 13.00
C LEU A 736 -48.79 -12.33 13.56
N GLU A 737 -49.69 -12.14 14.53
CA GLU A 737 -50.50 -13.23 15.08
C GLU A 737 -51.37 -13.92 14.01
N GLY A 738 -51.92 -13.15 13.08
CA GLY A 738 -52.67 -13.68 11.93
C GLY A 738 -51.80 -14.58 11.04
N ILE A 739 -50.60 -14.12 10.69
CA ILE A 739 -49.64 -14.89 9.87
C ILE A 739 -49.19 -16.16 10.60
N LEU A 740 -48.87 -16.05 11.89
CA LEU A 740 -48.45 -17.18 12.72
C LEU A 740 -49.53 -18.28 12.79
N ARG A 741 -50.80 -17.91 12.99
CA ARG A 741 -51.92 -18.86 12.95
C ARG A 741 -52.06 -19.49 11.56
N GLY A 742 -51.94 -18.68 10.49
CA GLY A 742 -52.01 -19.16 9.12
C GLY A 742 -50.91 -20.16 8.77
N LEU A 743 -49.66 -19.89 9.19
CA LEU A 743 -48.54 -20.81 9.03
C LEU A 743 -48.75 -22.10 9.82
N SER A 744 -49.15 -21.99 11.10
CA SER A 744 -49.42 -23.18 11.93
C SER A 744 -50.55 -24.06 11.39
N ALA A 745 -51.53 -23.48 10.69
CA ALA A 745 -52.65 -24.21 10.10
C ALA A 745 -52.26 -25.01 8.85
N ARG A 746 -51.10 -24.75 8.24
CA ARG A 746 -50.62 -25.51 7.06
C ARG A 746 -50.33 -26.97 7.41
N GLY A 747 -49.95 -27.26 8.66
CA GLY A 747 -49.65 -28.61 9.13
C GLY A 747 -48.38 -29.21 8.52
N ASP A 748 -47.48 -28.38 7.98
CA ASP A 748 -46.21 -28.80 7.36
C ASP A 748 -45.13 -29.19 8.38
N GLY A 749 -45.40 -29.00 9.68
CA GLY A 749 -44.49 -29.35 10.78
C GLY A 749 -43.44 -28.28 11.09
N LEU A 750 -43.35 -27.21 10.30
CA LEU A 750 -42.32 -26.18 10.48
C LEU A 750 -42.59 -25.25 11.66
N ILE A 751 -43.86 -25.04 11.99
CA ILE A 751 -44.26 -24.15 13.07
C ILE A 751 -45.58 -24.60 13.69
N ARG A 752 -45.65 -24.55 15.01
CA ARG A 752 -46.87 -24.75 15.79
C ARG A 752 -47.08 -23.56 16.71
N VAL A 753 -48.30 -23.02 16.73
CA VAL A 753 -48.61 -21.78 17.44
C VAL A 753 -49.80 -21.98 18.37
N ASN A 754 -49.63 -21.62 19.65
CA ASN A 754 -50.68 -21.67 20.67
C ASN A 754 -50.98 -20.25 21.17
N ILE A 755 -51.73 -19.48 20.38
CA ILE A 755 -52.16 -18.12 20.75
C ILE A 755 -53.62 -18.15 21.20
N VAL A 756 -53.86 -18.25 22.52
CA VAL A 756 -55.20 -18.26 23.12
C VAL A 756 -55.18 -17.51 24.46
N ARG A 757 -55.93 -16.40 24.55
CA ARG A 757 -56.11 -15.51 25.74
C ARG A 757 -54.81 -15.15 26.49
N ASP A 758 -54.26 -16.08 27.27
CA ASP A 758 -53.08 -15.90 28.13
C ASP A 758 -51.81 -16.63 27.60
N LEU A 759 -51.92 -17.42 26.52
CA LEU A 759 -50.81 -18.12 25.87
C LEU A 759 -50.45 -17.44 24.54
N ASP A 760 -49.16 -17.24 24.30
CA ASP A 760 -48.63 -16.65 23.07
C ASP A 760 -47.39 -17.42 22.55
N ASN A 761 -47.37 -18.73 22.76
CA ASN A 761 -46.22 -19.60 22.46
C ASN A 761 -46.12 -19.94 20.98
N ILE A 762 -44.89 -19.93 20.48
CA ILE A 762 -44.47 -20.31 19.13
C ILE A 762 -43.45 -21.44 19.26
N PHE A 763 -43.69 -22.56 18.60
CA PHE A 763 -42.78 -23.69 18.55
C PHE A 763 -42.30 -23.88 17.11
N LEU A 764 -40.99 -23.82 16.90
CA LEU A 764 -40.32 -24.10 15.63
C LEU A 764 -39.69 -25.50 15.70
N ASP A 765 -39.56 -26.17 14.55
CA ASP A 765 -38.90 -27.46 14.51
C ASP A 765 -37.37 -27.29 14.36
N HIS A 766 -36.65 -27.61 15.43
CA HIS A 766 -35.19 -27.58 15.50
C HIS A 766 -34.46 -28.49 14.50
N ALA A 767 -35.17 -29.41 13.83
CA ALA A 767 -34.61 -30.22 12.75
C ALA A 767 -34.30 -29.39 11.48
N TYR A 768 -34.93 -28.22 11.31
CA TYR A 768 -34.76 -27.37 10.15
C TYR A 768 -33.97 -26.09 10.47
N LYS A 769 -33.25 -25.62 9.46
CA LYS A 769 -32.57 -24.32 9.42
C LYS A 769 -33.39 -23.31 8.65
N ALA A 770 -33.12 -22.04 8.89
CA ALA A 770 -33.79 -20.94 8.22
C ALA A 770 -33.72 -21.05 6.68
N VAL A 771 -32.58 -21.49 6.13
CA VAL A 771 -32.40 -21.63 4.68
C VAL A 771 -33.28 -22.73 4.07
N GLU A 772 -33.67 -23.73 4.84
CA GLU A 772 -34.49 -24.88 4.38
C GLU A 772 -35.98 -24.52 4.32
N VAL A 773 -36.42 -23.58 5.16
CA VAL A 773 -37.78 -23.01 5.12
C VAL A 773 -38.11 -22.43 3.74
N LEU A 774 -37.12 -21.92 3.02
CA LEU A 774 -37.32 -21.33 1.69
C LEU A 774 -37.68 -22.35 0.60
N ASP A 775 -37.40 -23.64 0.82
CA ASP A 775 -37.74 -24.72 -0.14
C ASP A 775 -39.14 -25.27 0.07
N LEU A 776 -39.71 -25.08 1.27
CA LEU A 776 -40.95 -25.68 1.74
C LEU A 776 -42.14 -24.72 1.62
N ALA A 777 -41.93 -23.59 0.98
CA ALA A 777 -42.70 -22.36 1.08
C ALA A 777 -43.36 -21.91 -0.22
#